data_AF-A0A7X7SS39-F1
#
_entry.id   AF-A0A7X7SS39-F1
#
_cell.length_a   1.000
_cell.length_b   1.000
_cell.length_c   1.000
_cell.angle_alpha   90.00
_cell.angle_beta   90.00
_cell.angle_gamma   90.00
#
_symmetry.space_group_name_H-M   'P 1'
#
loop_
_entity.id
_entity.type
_entity.pdbx_description
1 polymer ?
#
loop_
_entity_poly.entity_id
_entity_poly.type
_entity_poly.pdbx_seq_one_letter_code
_entity_poly.pdbx_strand_id
1 'polypeptide(L)'
;MSHTFQLTLPVDGINSIRGTDQVIIFTFDKRTQDNGTGTNVYGYELLIDANKRVVAKGTHVFFIENSYIISAHGKMAKLLEEQIEIGDKVDYSSESKVIVFTREITDILYRMEVELDKINSKVKFYQDGLYDIDFAGTNLLLTKLDKIVTNIKELVKTGQEASQDLLKEYEELVVQINSILAPSFTLEERGFWHRPNIFNSENDLAGLEEFLTTMKNCGFNAIYVETFWWGRSISDSAIVGYHPRVNKGNYGLYNDYLSALIDISHKLGMEVHAWTETFFVGGELAEEVPVWLTGKEDWICTTFNGSLVQTGKGTEEGFIFLDPCNEAVHDFLINYYQELAKYPLDGIQLDYIRYPHEDSLETSSGYTDVAMQKFKEECNIPEFVDLRDLLKSNDNLYQKWREFRQKQVTNFVIKVTKAIKQVNPNLKISIAVGPDPENAKRHLMQDWTTWVKAGVIDIICPMAYSRDINYVKDIVSKMKRISNGQTFNYPGIGTFMGFPEIENVDQILACREEESLGVVLFASQYIYRQDKMLNILRNCIFRKLAISPTAPIEQLVTVMLDDIETKMENIYLKQQLLRDEESDFLLVRLNEIKRESKLPVIISLLTNLINELHLINNEVVRKRLCEDLEYLLMVLGIRLNYEVRKHE
;
A
#
# COMPACT_ATOMS: atom_id res chain seq x y z
N MET A 1 -9.62 -28.31 -6.75
CA MET A 1 -10.57 -28.02 -7.86
C MET A 1 -11.32 -29.30 -8.28
N SER A 2 -12.65 -29.28 -8.53
CA SER A 2 -13.38 -30.47 -9.04
C SER A 2 -13.05 -30.81 -10.50
N HIS A 3 -12.97 -32.11 -10.79
CA HIS A 3 -12.31 -32.73 -11.96
C HIS A 3 -13.12 -32.61 -13.25
N THR A 4 -14.42 -32.49 -13.06
CA THR A 4 -15.38 -31.87 -13.96
C THR A 4 -15.99 -30.75 -13.11
N PHE A 5 -15.65 -29.51 -13.46
CA PHE A 5 -16.36 -28.38 -12.90
C PHE A 5 -17.52 -28.12 -13.84
N GLN A 6 -18.73 -28.23 -13.31
CA GLN A 6 -19.89 -27.69 -13.98
C GLN A 6 -20.60 -26.77 -13.00
N LEU A 7 -20.68 -25.50 -13.37
CA LEU A 7 -21.44 -24.52 -12.61
C LEU A 7 -22.46 -23.89 -13.53
N THR A 8 -23.72 -23.93 -13.09
CA THR A 8 -24.82 -23.30 -13.79
C THR A 8 -25.24 -22.07 -13.00
N LEU A 9 -25.21 -20.90 -13.64
CA LEU A 9 -25.68 -19.65 -13.06
C LEU A 9 -26.87 -19.10 -13.83
N PRO A 10 -27.84 -18.46 -13.15
CA PRO A 10 -28.90 -17.72 -13.82
C PRO A 10 -28.32 -16.49 -14.52
N VAL A 11 -29.01 -16.02 -15.56
CA VAL A 11 -28.76 -14.74 -16.21
C VAL A 11 -29.94 -13.82 -15.95
N ASP A 12 -29.69 -12.77 -15.18
CA ASP A 12 -30.73 -11.82 -14.77
C ASP A 12 -31.02 -10.78 -15.86
N GLY A 13 -30.07 -10.54 -16.76
CA GLY A 13 -30.27 -9.60 -17.87
C GLY A 13 -29.13 -9.59 -18.89
N ILE A 14 -29.41 -8.92 -20.02
CA ILE A 14 -28.43 -8.62 -21.06
C ILE A 14 -28.38 -7.10 -21.25
N ASN A 15 -27.18 -6.52 -21.21
CA ASN A 15 -26.94 -5.08 -21.32
C ASN A 15 -27.86 -4.26 -20.41
N SER A 16 -28.03 -4.70 -19.16
CA SER A 16 -28.85 -4.05 -18.14
C SER A 16 -28.01 -3.63 -16.94
N ILE A 17 -28.60 -2.86 -16.03
CA ILE A 17 -27.92 -2.49 -14.77
C ILE A 17 -27.70 -3.75 -13.94
N ARG A 18 -26.47 -3.91 -13.41
CA ARG A 18 -26.07 -5.01 -12.51
C ARG A 18 -26.45 -4.68 -11.07
N GLY A 19 -27.47 -5.35 -10.53
CA GLY A 19 -27.84 -5.27 -9.12
C GLY A 19 -27.08 -6.25 -8.23
N THR A 20 -27.30 -6.18 -6.92
CA THR A 20 -26.70 -7.09 -5.93
C THR A 20 -27.09 -8.54 -6.20
N ASP A 21 -26.12 -9.45 -6.12
CA ASP A 21 -26.27 -10.90 -6.33
C ASP A 21 -26.80 -11.29 -7.73
N GLN A 22 -26.75 -10.38 -8.70
CA GLN A 22 -27.15 -10.64 -10.09
C GLN A 22 -25.97 -10.98 -10.99
N VAL A 23 -26.26 -11.67 -12.09
CA VAL A 23 -25.35 -11.97 -13.20
C VAL A 23 -25.91 -11.37 -14.50
N ILE A 24 -25.17 -10.44 -15.09
CA ILE A 24 -25.54 -9.76 -16.33
C ILE A 24 -24.55 -10.12 -17.44
N ILE A 25 -25.06 -10.39 -18.64
CA ILE A 25 -24.23 -10.49 -19.84
C ILE A 25 -24.17 -9.13 -20.52
N PHE A 26 -22.97 -8.64 -20.79
CA PHE A 26 -22.73 -7.47 -21.61
C PHE A 26 -22.19 -7.89 -22.98
N THR A 27 -22.81 -7.41 -24.04
CA THR A 27 -22.30 -7.44 -25.42
C THR A 27 -21.97 -6.03 -25.85
N PHE A 28 -21.04 -5.90 -26.80
CA PHE A 28 -20.64 -4.59 -27.31
C PHE A 28 -21.84 -3.84 -27.91
N ASP A 29 -22.29 -2.77 -27.25
CA ASP A 29 -23.38 -1.89 -27.71
C ASP A 29 -23.13 -0.41 -27.31
N LYS A 30 -24.00 0.51 -27.76
CA LYS A 30 -23.86 1.96 -27.52
C LYS A 30 -23.85 2.40 -26.05
N ARG A 31 -24.15 1.53 -25.08
CA ARG A 31 -24.14 1.80 -23.64
C ARG A 31 -22.84 1.35 -22.95
N THR A 32 -21.96 0.64 -23.66
CA THR A 32 -20.63 0.25 -23.17
C THR A 32 -19.70 1.48 -23.23
N GLN A 33 -19.23 1.95 -22.07
CA GLN A 33 -18.31 3.09 -21.96
C GLN A 33 -16.86 2.60 -22.06
N ASP A 34 -16.01 3.32 -22.79
CA ASP A 34 -14.56 3.07 -22.90
C ASP A 34 -14.18 1.60 -23.17
N ASN A 35 -14.96 0.93 -24.03
CA ASN A 35 -14.75 -0.48 -24.40
C ASN A 35 -14.89 -1.48 -23.22
N GLY A 36 -15.59 -1.09 -22.15
CA GLY A 36 -15.94 -1.93 -20.99
C GLY A 36 -17.43 -1.90 -20.66
N THR A 37 -17.83 -2.53 -19.56
CA THR A 37 -19.26 -2.67 -19.19
C THR A 37 -19.89 -1.41 -18.59
N GLY A 38 -19.07 -0.46 -18.12
CA GLY A 38 -19.53 0.73 -17.38
C GLY A 38 -20.05 0.41 -15.96
N THR A 39 -19.80 -0.79 -15.44
CA THR A 39 -20.17 -1.13 -14.05
C THR A 39 -19.13 -0.62 -13.05
N ASN A 40 -19.48 -0.55 -11.76
CA ASN A 40 -18.56 -0.12 -10.70
C ASN A 40 -17.57 -1.23 -10.26
N VAL A 41 -16.56 -0.87 -9.46
CA VAL A 41 -15.52 -1.77 -8.94
C VAL A 41 -16.00 -2.81 -7.93
N TYR A 42 -17.26 -2.74 -7.46
CA TYR A 42 -17.79 -3.60 -6.39
C TYR A 42 -18.32 -4.97 -6.88
N GLY A 43 -18.11 -5.28 -8.17
CA GLY A 43 -18.44 -6.58 -8.76
C GLY A 43 -17.24 -7.28 -9.38
N TYR A 44 -17.50 -8.36 -10.09
CA TYR A 44 -16.48 -9.16 -10.74
C TYR A 44 -16.94 -9.57 -12.14
N GLU A 45 -16.01 -9.54 -13.09
CA GLU A 45 -16.26 -9.68 -14.51
C GLU A 45 -15.38 -10.75 -15.15
N LEU A 46 -15.93 -11.42 -16.16
CA LEU A 46 -15.27 -12.42 -16.98
C LEU A 46 -15.40 -12.02 -18.45
N LEU A 47 -14.29 -11.93 -19.16
CA LEU A 47 -14.27 -11.73 -20.61
C LEU A 47 -14.36 -13.09 -21.29
N ILE A 48 -15.34 -13.28 -22.18
CA ILE A 48 -15.53 -14.51 -22.94
C ILE A 48 -15.23 -14.26 -24.42
N ASP A 49 -14.32 -15.04 -24.99
CA ASP A 49 -13.91 -14.91 -26.39
C ASP A 49 -14.89 -15.59 -27.38
N ALA A 50 -14.59 -15.47 -28.67
CA ALA A 50 -15.36 -16.08 -29.74
C ALA A 50 -15.38 -17.63 -29.68
N ASN A 51 -14.42 -18.25 -29.00
CA ASN A 51 -14.35 -19.69 -28.79
C ASN A 51 -15.11 -20.14 -27.54
N LYS A 52 -15.91 -19.24 -26.94
CA LYS A 52 -16.68 -19.50 -25.73
C LYS A 52 -15.80 -19.86 -24.53
N ARG A 53 -14.64 -19.23 -24.39
CA ARG A 53 -13.75 -19.44 -23.25
C ARG A 53 -13.58 -18.17 -22.45
N VAL A 54 -13.45 -18.32 -21.13
CA VAL A 54 -13.02 -17.24 -20.24
C VAL A 54 -11.57 -16.90 -20.60
N VAL A 55 -11.29 -15.67 -21.04
CA VAL A 55 -9.93 -15.23 -21.44
C VAL A 55 -9.36 -14.13 -20.55
N ALA A 56 -10.20 -13.47 -19.77
CA ALA A 56 -9.78 -12.57 -18.71
C ALA A 56 -10.81 -12.58 -17.57
N LYS A 57 -10.36 -12.27 -16.35
CA LYS A 57 -11.24 -12.09 -15.19
C LYS A 57 -10.71 -10.93 -14.33
N GLY A 58 -11.58 -10.18 -13.68
CA GLY A 58 -11.19 -9.05 -12.83
C GLY A 58 -12.38 -8.17 -12.42
N THR A 59 -12.15 -7.10 -11.68
CA THR A 59 -13.20 -6.13 -11.33
C THR A 59 -13.71 -5.36 -12.54
N HIS A 60 -12.83 -5.18 -13.54
CA HIS A 60 -13.12 -4.62 -14.84
C HIS A 60 -12.36 -5.38 -15.91
N VAL A 61 -13.05 -5.77 -16.97
CA VAL A 61 -12.43 -6.33 -18.17
C VAL A 61 -12.92 -5.58 -19.40
N PHE A 62 -12.13 -5.59 -20.47
CA PHE A 62 -12.42 -4.84 -21.69
C PHE A 62 -12.77 -5.79 -22.84
N PHE A 63 -13.71 -5.38 -23.68
CA PHE A 63 -14.09 -6.16 -24.85
C PHE A 63 -12.92 -6.32 -25.82
N ILE A 64 -12.81 -7.51 -26.38
CA ILE A 64 -12.03 -7.81 -27.59
C ILE A 64 -12.98 -8.16 -28.75
N GLU A 65 -12.45 -8.28 -29.96
CA GLU A 65 -13.26 -8.61 -31.13
C GLU A 65 -14.08 -9.91 -30.92
N ASN A 66 -15.38 -9.88 -31.24
CA ASN A 66 -16.30 -11.01 -31.10
C ASN A 66 -16.39 -11.62 -29.68
N SER A 67 -16.25 -10.79 -28.64
CA SER A 67 -16.37 -11.19 -27.23
C SER A 67 -17.66 -10.72 -26.56
N TYR A 68 -17.93 -11.26 -25.37
CA TYR A 68 -18.93 -10.74 -24.44
C TYR A 68 -18.41 -10.82 -23.00
N ILE A 69 -18.96 -10.01 -22.10
CA ILE A 69 -18.55 -9.96 -20.69
C ILE A 69 -19.67 -10.53 -19.82
N ILE A 70 -19.33 -11.38 -18.87
CA ILE A 70 -20.25 -11.81 -17.80
C ILE A 70 -19.85 -11.02 -16.56
N SER A 71 -20.80 -10.29 -15.99
CA SER A 71 -20.55 -9.34 -14.91
C SER A 71 -21.49 -9.62 -13.75
N ALA A 72 -20.95 -9.82 -12.55
CA ALA A 72 -21.72 -10.16 -11.35
C ALA A 72 -21.39 -9.25 -10.16
N HIS A 73 -22.28 -9.24 -9.14
CA HIS A 73 -22.10 -8.46 -7.91
C HIS A 73 -22.37 -9.34 -6.67
N GLY A 74 -21.85 -8.94 -5.50
CA GLY A 74 -22.14 -9.58 -4.22
C GLY A 74 -21.68 -11.05 -4.18
N LYS A 75 -22.57 -11.95 -3.77
CA LYS A 75 -22.29 -13.39 -3.68
C LYS A 75 -21.98 -14.00 -5.04
N MET A 76 -22.61 -13.51 -6.11
CA MET A 76 -22.34 -14.02 -7.47
C MET A 76 -20.98 -13.54 -7.98
N ALA A 77 -20.59 -12.30 -7.68
CA ALA A 77 -19.22 -11.83 -7.95
C ALA A 77 -18.18 -12.71 -7.28
N LYS A 78 -18.35 -12.96 -5.98
CA LYS A 78 -17.49 -13.85 -5.20
C LYS A 78 -17.45 -15.25 -5.78
N LEU A 79 -18.58 -15.75 -6.26
CA LEU A 79 -18.66 -17.08 -6.87
C LEU A 79 -17.98 -17.15 -8.25
N LEU A 80 -18.10 -16.11 -9.09
CA LEU A 80 -17.31 -15.99 -10.32
C LEU A 80 -15.81 -15.93 -10.02
N GLU A 81 -15.43 -15.14 -9.01
CA GLU A 81 -14.06 -14.97 -8.56
C GLU A 81 -13.45 -16.29 -8.06
N GLU A 82 -14.14 -17.01 -7.17
CA GLU A 82 -13.63 -18.19 -6.48
C GLU A 82 -13.74 -19.48 -7.28
N GLN A 83 -14.70 -19.60 -8.20
CA GLN A 83 -14.99 -20.88 -8.86
C GLN A 83 -14.66 -20.90 -10.36
N ILE A 84 -14.71 -19.77 -11.07
CA ILE A 84 -14.44 -19.73 -12.51
C ILE A 84 -12.98 -19.42 -12.76
N GLU A 85 -12.35 -20.19 -13.64
CA GLU A 85 -10.95 -19.98 -14.04
C GLU A 85 -10.84 -19.52 -15.49
N ILE A 86 -9.78 -18.76 -15.79
CA ILE A 86 -9.42 -18.46 -17.18
C ILE A 86 -9.24 -19.79 -17.92
N GLY A 87 -9.85 -19.91 -19.10
CA GLY A 87 -9.87 -21.11 -19.92
C GLY A 87 -11.13 -21.96 -19.79
N ASP A 88 -11.95 -21.76 -18.75
CA ASP A 88 -13.22 -22.48 -18.63
C ASP A 88 -14.12 -22.23 -19.84
N LYS A 89 -14.77 -23.28 -20.34
CA LYS A 89 -15.74 -23.20 -21.43
C LYS A 89 -17.06 -22.66 -20.90
N VAL A 90 -17.74 -21.87 -21.72
CA VAL A 90 -18.94 -21.13 -21.32
C VAL A 90 -20.04 -21.33 -22.34
N ASP A 91 -21.11 -22.00 -21.96
CA ASP A 91 -22.31 -22.13 -22.77
C ASP A 91 -23.46 -21.32 -22.18
N TYR A 92 -23.88 -20.29 -22.92
CA TYR A 92 -25.08 -19.52 -22.59
C TYR A 92 -26.29 -20.06 -23.36
N SER A 93 -27.38 -20.33 -22.63
CA SER A 93 -28.68 -20.67 -23.20
C SER A 93 -29.64 -19.51 -23.02
N SER A 94 -30.04 -18.87 -24.13
CA SER A 94 -31.02 -17.79 -24.11
C SER A 94 -32.44 -18.26 -23.77
N GLU A 95 -32.76 -19.53 -24.01
CA GLU A 95 -34.07 -20.12 -23.75
C GLU A 95 -34.28 -20.37 -22.25
N SER A 96 -33.30 -20.98 -21.59
CA SER A 96 -33.35 -21.25 -20.15
C SER A 96 -32.74 -20.15 -19.29
N LYS A 97 -32.18 -19.09 -19.90
CA LYS A 97 -31.52 -17.96 -19.24
C LYS A 97 -30.48 -18.40 -18.20
N VAL A 98 -29.62 -19.33 -18.60
CA VAL A 98 -28.52 -19.82 -17.76
C VAL A 98 -27.21 -19.82 -18.52
N ILE A 99 -26.12 -19.62 -17.79
CA ILE A 99 -24.77 -19.85 -18.26
C ILE A 99 -24.24 -21.10 -17.57
N VAL A 100 -23.66 -22.00 -18.35
CA VAL A 100 -23.00 -23.20 -17.87
C VAL A 100 -21.51 -23.06 -18.11
N PHE A 101 -20.75 -23.07 -17.03
CA PHE A 101 -19.30 -23.13 -17.07
C PHE A 101 -18.88 -24.58 -16.99
N THR A 102 -17.99 -25.01 -17.88
CA THR A 102 -17.39 -26.35 -17.85
C THR A 102 -15.87 -26.28 -17.87
N ARG A 103 -15.22 -27.12 -17.06
CA ARG A 103 -13.76 -27.30 -17.05
C ARG A 103 -13.43 -28.75 -17.33
N GLU A 104 -12.59 -28.97 -18.34
CA GLU A 104 -12.01 -30.28 -18.65
C GLU A 104 -10.57 -30.37 -18.15
N ILE A 105 -10.11 -31.59 -17.87
CA ILE A 105 -8.75 -31.84 -17.38
C ILE A 105 -7.65 -31.45 -18.38
N THR A 106 -7.96 -31.44 -19.69
CA THR A 106 -7.08 -30.95 -20.76
C THR A 106 -6.78 -29.46 -20.62
N ASP A 107 -7.79 -28.66 -20.27
CA ASP A 107 -7.64 -27.23 -20.03
C ASP A 107 -6.84 -26.95 -18.74
N ILE A 108 -7.03 -27.79 -17.71
CA ILE A 108 -6.24 -27.75 -16.47
C ILE A 108 -4.77 -28.04 -16.78
N LEU A 109 -4.48 -29.13 -17.52
CA LEU A 109 -3.11 -29.51 -17.88
C LEU A 109 -2.40 -28.40 -18.66
N TYR A 110 -3.07 -27.79 -19.64
CA TYR A 110 -2.50 -26.68 -20.41
C TYR A 110 -2.08 -25.51 -19.50
N ARG A 111 -2.95 -25.11 -18.56
CA ARG A 111 -2.61 -24.05 -17.59
C ARG A 111 -1.44 -24.43 -16.69
N MET A 112 -1.39 -25.70 -16.26
CA MET A 112 -0.31 -26.19 -15.43
C MET A 112 1.04 -26.17 -16.15
N GLU A 113 1.07 -26.53 -17.44
CA GLU A 113 2.25 -26.46 -18.29
C GLU A 113 2.70 -25.01 -18.50
N VAL A 114 1.76 -24.08 -18.79
CA VAL A 114 2.07 -22.65 -18.91
C VAL A 114 2.64 -22.08 -17.61
N GLU A 115 2.08 -22.42 -16.46
CA GLU A 115 2.57 -21.93 -15.18
C GLU A 115 3.95 -22.52 -14.83
N LEU A 116 4.16 -23.81 -15.12
CA LEU A 116 5.47 -24.45 -14.98
C LEU A 116 6.53 -23.77 -15.86
N ASP A 117 6.21 -23.44 -17.11
CA ASP A 117 7.10 -22.71 -18.02
C ASP A 117 7.44 -21.30 -17.50
N LYS A 118 6.46 -20.58 -16.93
CA LYS A 118 6.70 -19.29 -16.27
C LYS A 118 7.63 -19.42 -15.08
N ILE A 119 7.39 -20.41 -14.21
CA ILE A 119 8.23 -20.65 -13.05
C ILE A 119 9.66 -20.99 -13.50
N ASN A 120 9.84 -21.87 -14.47
CA ASN A 120 11.15 -22.21 -15.02
C ASN A 120 11.87 -20.98 -15.60
N SER A 121 11.14 -20.11 -16.29
CA SER A 121 11.66 -18.85 -16.82
C SER A 121 12.11 -17.90 -15.70
N LYS A 122 11.32 -17.79 -14.62
CA LYS A 122 11.62 -16.97 -13.43
C LYS A 122 12.84 -17.50 -12.67
N VAL A 123 12.95 -18.82 -12.50
CA VAL A 123 14.12 -19.49 -11.90
C VAL A 123 15.37 -19.17 -12.69
N LYS A 124 15.32 -19.36 -14.02
CA LYS A 124 16.44 -19.04 -14.89
C LYS A 124 16.83 -17.57 -14.82
N PHE A 125 15.86 -16.65 -14.86
CA PHE A 125 16.11 -15.22 -14.73
C PHE A 125 16.86 -14.88 -13.43
N TYR A 126 16.41 -15.39 -12.29
CA TYR A 126 17.06 -15.12 -11.02
C TYR A 126 18.43 -15.80 -10.90
N GLN A 127 18.59 -17.00 -11.46
CA GLN A 127 19.85 -17.74 -11.44
C GLN A 127 20.90 -17.04 -12.32
N ASP A 128 20.54 -16.70 -13.56
CA ASP A 128 21.40 -15.96 -14.50
C ASP A 128 21.73 -14.56 -13.96
N GLY A 129 20.85 -13.97 -13.15
CA GLY A 129 21.05 -12.68 -12.49
C GLY A 129 21.78 -12.75 -11.14
N LEU A 130 22.18 -13.94 -10.66
CA LEU A 130 22.84 -14.15 -9.36
C LEU A 130 22.08 -13.57 -8.16
N TYR A 131 20.74 -13.68 -8.17
CA TYR A 131 19.91 -13.28 -7.03
C TYR A 131 20.13 -14.23 -5.85
N ASP A 132 20.01 -13.69 -4.63
CA ASP A 132 20.13 -14.48 -3.40
C ASP A 132 18.84 -15.27 -3.12
N ILE A 133 18.77 -16.43 -3.78
CA ILE A 133 17.66 -17.39 -3.76
C ILE A 133 18.21 -18.78 -3.47
N ASP A 134 17.46 -19.58 -2.69
CA ASP A 134 17.77 -20.98 -2.46
C ASP A 134 17.44 -21.84 -3.70
N PHE A 135 18.27 -21.77 -4.73
CA PHE A 135 18.08 -22.54 -5.96
C PHE A 135 18.13 -24.05 -5.72
N ALA A 136 18.86 -24.53 -4.71
CA ALA A 136 18.91 -25.95 -4.38
C ALA A 136 17.54 -26.44 -3.89
N GLY A 137 16.94 -25.71 -2.93
CA GLY A 137 15.58 -25.96 -2.46
C GLY A 137 14.54 -25.78 -3.56
N THR A 138 14.65 -24.71 -4.37
CA THR A 138 13.75 -24.47 -5.51
C THR A 138 13.79 -25.63 -6.52
N ASN A 139 14.97 -26.09 -6.93
CA ASN A 139 15.12 -27.18 -7.91
C ASN A 139 14.56 -28.51 -7.38
N LEU A 140 14.67 -28.77 -6.07
CA LEU A 140 14.05 -29.94 -5.45
C LEU A 140 12.51 -29.89 -5.54
N LEU A 141 11.92 -28.72 -5.29
CA LEU A 141 10.47 -28.53 -5.41
C LEU A 141 10.01 -28.57 -6.87
N LEU A 142 10.76 -27.96 -7.79
CA LEU A 142 10.49 -28.03 -9.24
C LEU A 142 10.45 -29.46 -9.74
N THR A 143 11.42 -30.28 -9.33
CA THR A 143 11.44 -31.71 -9.69
C THR A 143 10.18 -32.44 -9.22
N LYS A 144 9.61 -32.06 -8.07
CA LYS A 144 8.33 -32.62 -7.61
C LYS A 144 7.17 -32.10 -8.45
N LEU A 145 7.14 -30.80 -8.73
CA LEU A 145 6.12 -30.16 -9.56
C LEU A 145 6.09 -30.77 -10.97
N ASP A 146 7.24 -30.92 -11.62
CA ASP A 146 7.42 -31.57 -12.93
C ASP A 146 6.84 -32.99 -12.95
N LYS A 147 7.09 -33.77 -11.88
CA LYS A 147 6.54 -35.12 -11.75
C LYS A 147 5.03 -35.12 -11.65
N ILE A 148 4.44 -34.18 -10.91
CA ILE A 148 2.98 -34.05 -10.83
C ILE A 148 2.40 -33.69 -12.19
N VAL A 149 2.94 -32.68 -12.87
CA VAL A 149 2.48 -32.27 -14.21
C VAL A 149 2.61 -33.43 -15.20
N THR A 150 3.72 -34.17 -15.16
CA THR A 150 3.92 -35.37 -16.00
C THR A 150 2.92 -36.48 -15.69
N ASN A 151 2.63 -36.73 -14.41
CA ASN A 151 1.63 -37.71 -14.00
C ASN A 151 0.23 -37.33 -14.54
N ILE A 152 -0.17 -36.08 -14.34
CA ILE A 152 -1.45 -35.56 -14.85
C ILE A 152 -1.51 -35.67 -16.37
N LYS A 153 -0.41 -35.39 -17.07
CA LYS A 153 -0.30 -35.55 -18.53
C LYS A 153 -0.55 -36.99 -19.00
N GLU A 154 -0.02 -37.99 -18.29
CA GLU A 154 -0.29 -39.40 -18.61
C GLU A 154 -1.73 -39.83 -18.29
N LEU A 155 -2.32 -39.31 -17.20
CA LEU A 155 -3.74 -39.52 -16.90
C LEU A 155 -4.63 -38.96 -18.01
N VAL A 156 -4.36 -37.72 -18.45
CA VAL A 156 -5.07 -37.08 -19.57
C VAL A 156 -4.98 -37.90 -20.85
N LYS A 157 -3.79 -38.42 -21.20
CA LYS A 157 -3.60 -39.28 -22.38
C LYS A 157 -4.40 -40.58 -22.32
N THR A 158 -4.53 -41.15 -21.13
CA THR A 158 -5.25 -42.41 -20.89
C THR A 158 -6.74 -42.22 -20.64
N GLY A 159 -7.24 -40.97 -20.68
CA GLY A 159 -8.63 -40.63 -20.39
C GLY A 159 -9.00 -40.80 -18.91
N GLN A 160 -8.00 -40.85 -18.02
CA GLN A 160 -8.17 -40.95 -16.58
C GLN A 160 -8.14 -39.56 -15.93
N GLU A 161 -8.79 -39.43 -14.77
CA GLU A 161 -8.84 -38.18 -14.03
C GLU A 161 -7.71 -38.09 -12.98
N ALA A 162 -7.19 -36.87 -12.77
CA ALA A 162 -6.27 -36.58 -11.67
C ALA A 162 -7.03 -36.34 -10.37
N SER A 163 -6.62 -36.97 -9.27
CA SER A 163 -7.25 -36.84 -7.95
C SER A 163 -7.16 -35.42 -7.36
N GLN A 164 -8.10 -35.04 -6.50
CA GLN A 164 -8.11 -33.75 -5.76
C GLN A 164 -6.81 -33.51 -5.02
N ASP A 165 -6.28 -34.54 -4.37
CA ASP A 165 -5.07 -34.43 -3.56
C ASP A 165 -3.86 -34.08 -4.44
N LEU A 166 -3.76 -34.68 -5.63
CA LEU A 166 -2.70 -34.39 -6.59
C LEU A 166 -2.78 -32.95 -7.15
N LEU A 167 -3.99 -32.44 -7.42
CA LEU A 167 -4.20 -31.06 -7.85
C LEU A 167 -3.86 -30.06 -6.74
N LYS A 168 -4.25 -30.39 -5.51
CA LYS A 168 -3.92 -29.58 -4.33
C LYS A 168 -2.43 -29.56 -4.05
N GLU A 169 -1.75 -30.71 -4.18
CA GLU A 169 -0.30 -30.81 -4.05
C GLU A 169 0.41 -29.96 -5.12
N TYR A 170 -0.10 -29.93 -6.36
CA TYR A 170 0.38 -29.02 -7.39
C TYR A 170 0.25 -27.55 -6.95
N GLU A 171 -0.93 -27.13 -6.50
CA GLU A 171 -1.20 -25.75 -6.06
C GLU A 171 -0.27 -25.36 -4.88
N GLU A 172 -0.12 -26.23 -3.89
CA GLU A 172 0.76 -26.01 -2.74
C GLU A 172 2.23 -25.90 -3.14
N LEU A 173 2.70 -26.72 -4.10
CA LEU A 173 4.07 -26.65 -4.62
C LEU A 173 4.30 -25.36 -5.42
N VAL A 174 3.35 -24.92 -6.24
CA VAL A 174 3.44 -23.64 -6.97
C VAL A 174 3.60 -22.48 -5.98
N VAL A 175 2.79 -22.44 -4.93
CA VAL A 175 2.90 -21.40 -3.88
C VAL A 175 4.24 -21.47 -3.16
N GLN A 176 4.71 -22.67 -2.79
CA GLN A 176 6.02 -22.85 -2.12
C GLN A 176 7.18 -22.40 -3.01
N ILE A 177 7.18 -22.77 -4.29
CA ILE A 177 8.23 -22.39 -5.24
C ILE A 177 8.24 -20.87 -5.44
N ASN A 178 7.08 -20.27 -5.70
CA ASN A 178 6.98 -18.81 -5.84
C ASN A 178 7.39 -18.08 -4.55
N SER A 179 7.14 -18.68 -3.38
CA SER A 179 7.54 -18.12 -2.10
C SER A 179 9.06 -18.07 -1.93
N ILE A 180 9.77 -19.14 -2.30
CA ILE A 180 11.23 -19.19 -2.26
C ILE A 180 11.85 -18.24 -3.30
N LEU A 181 11.23 -18.15 -4.49
CA LEU A 181 11.69 -17.32 -5.59
C LEU A 181 11.52 -15.82 -5.37
N ALA A 182 10.65 -15.38 -4.47
CA ALA A 182 10.51 -13.96 -4.17
C ALA A 182 11.80 -13.43 -3.53
N PRO A 183 12.43 -12.33 -3.98
CA PRO A 183 13.58 -11.76 -3.28
C PRO A 183 13.22 -11.25 -1.88
N SER A 184 14.17 -11.22 -0.95
CA SER A 184 13.98 -10.61 0.37
C SER A 184 15.20 -9.76 0.71
N PHE A 185 14.96 -8.49 1.03
CA PHE A 185 16.01 -7.48 1.23
C PHE A 185 16.26 -7.21 2.71
N THR A 186 17.49 -6.81 3.07
CA THR A 186 17.90 -6.48 4.45
C THR A 186 17.76 -4.99 4.79
N LEU A 187 17.52 -4.16 3.79
CA LEU A 187 17.26 -2.73 3.92
C LEU A 187 15.97 -2.39 3.18
N GLU A 188 14.88 -2.18 3.91
CA GLU A 188 13.54 -1.97 3.37
C GLU A 188 12.59 -1.52 4.49
N GLU A 189 11.75 -0.52 4.24
CA GLU A 189 10.64 -0.24 5.16
C GLU A 189 9.57 -1.32 5.04
N ARG A 190 9.23 -1.93 6.18
CA ARG A 190 8.17 -2.92 6.29
C ARG A 190 7.23 -2.42 7.37
N GLY A 191 6.33 -1.54 6.95
CA GLY A 191 5.34 -0.89 7.78
C GLY A 191 3.99 -1.59 7.75
N PHE A 192 3.19 -1.33 8.78
CA PHE A 192 1.76 -1.62 8.74
C PHE A 192 0.97 -0.53 9.47
N TRP A 193 -0.22 -0.24 8.96
CA TRP A 193 -1.19 0.59 9.67
C TRP A 193 -1.94 -0.23 10.70
N HIS A 194 -2.10 0.32 11.89
CA HIS A 194 -2.72 -0.37 13.01
C HIS A 194 -3.78 0.51 13.68
N ARG A 195 -5.00 -0.03 13.77
CA ARG A 195 -6.04 0.49 14.64
C ARG A 195 -6.03 -0.29 15.96
N PRO A 196 -5.66 0.36 17.08
CA PRO A 196 -5.60 -0.27 18.40
C PRO A 196 -6.84 -1.04 18.83
N ASN A 197 -6.57 -2.21 19.40
CA ASN A 197 -7.51 -3.02 20.15
C ASN A 197 -8.77 -3.42 19.37
N ILE A 198 -8.64 -3.68 18.07
CA ILE A 198 -9.75 -4.18 17.22
C ILE A 198 -10.27 -5.53 17.75
N PHE A 199 -9.40 -6.41 18.21
CA PHE A 199 -9.76 -7.75 18.70
C PHE A 199 -10.00 -7.85 20.20
N ASN A 200 -10.04 -6.72 20.92
CA ASN A 200 -10.11 -6.68 22.39
C ASN A 200 -8.99 -7.47 23.10
N SER A 201 -7.87 -7.69 22.41
CA SER A 201 -6.72 -8.44 22.92
C SER A 201 -5.58 -7.56 23.40
N GLU A 202 -5.68 -6.25 23.24
CA GLU A 202 -4.63 -5.29 23.62
C GLU A 202 -5.10 -4.44 24.81
N ASN A 203 -5.96 -5.02 25.65
CA ASN A 203 -6.50 -4.40 26.86
C ASN A 203 -5.53 -4.51 28.06
N ASP A 204 -4.41 -5.19 27.90
CA ASP A 204 -3.36 -5.27 28.90
C ASP A 204 -1.98 -5.35 28.26
N LEU A 205 -0.95 -5.25 29.09
CA LEU A 205 0.44 -5.27 28.65
C LEU A 205 0.81 -6.57 27.91
N ALA A 206 0.37 -7.72 28.41
CA ALA A 206 0.74 -9.02 27.84
C ALA A 206 0.14 -9.22 26.44
N GLY A 207 -1.11 -8.80 26.25
CA GLY A 207 -1.77 -8.85 24.96
C GLY A 207 -1.16 -7.89 23.93
N LEU A 208 -0.74 -6.69 24.36
CA LEU A 208 0.00 -5.76 23.52
C LEU A 208 1.38 -6.31 23.13
N GLU A 209 2.11 -6.91 24.08
CA GLU A 209 3.40 -7.56 23.82
C GLU A 209 3.27 -8.73 22.83
N GLU A 210 2.22 -9.55 22.96
CA GLU A 210 1.94 -10.65 22.02
C GLU A 210 1.69 -10.12 20.62
N PHE A 211 0.82 -9.11 20.46
CA PHE A 211 0.54 -8.50 19.16
C PHE A 211 1.83 -7.97 18.50
N LEU A 212 2.60 -7.14 19.20
CA LEU A 212 3.81 -6.53 18.66
C LEU A 212 4.89 -7.57 18.35
N THR A 213 5.05 -8.59 19.20
CA THR A 213 5.99 -9.69 18.97
C THR A 213 5.58 -10.53 17.75
N THR A 214 4.30 -10.82 17.59
CA THR A 214 3.76 -11.54 16.43
C THR A 214 4.04 -10.77 15.14
N MET A 215 3.80 -9.45 15.14
CA MET A 215 4.10 -8.60 13.98
C MET A 215 5.61 -8.51 13.70
N LYS A 216 6.45 -8.32 14.72
CA LYS A 216 7.91 -8.33 14.55
C LYS A 216 8.42 -9.65 13.95
N ASN A 217 7.91 -10.78 14.44
CA ASN A 217 8.27 -12.11 13.94
C ASN A 217 7.81 -12.37 12.49
N CYS A 218 6.85 -11.58 12.00
CA CYS A 218 6.42 -11.57 10.61
C CYS A 218 7.35 -10.74 9.69
N GLY A 219 8.32 -10.03 10.26
CA GLY A 219 9.34 -9.28 9.54
C GLY A 219 9.09 -7.79 9.44
N PHE A 220 8.06 -7.25 10.11
CA PHE A 220 7.80 -5.80 10.17
C PHE A 220 8.85 -5.07 11.01
N ASN A 221 9.15 -3.83 10.63
CA ASN A 221 10.10 -2.95 11.31
C ASN A 221 9.56 -1.54 11.57
N ALA A 222 8.31 -1.26 11.21
CA ALA A 222 7.61 -0.03 11.56
C ALA A 222 6.12 -0.27 11.80
N ILE A 223 5.56 0.45 12.78
CA ILE A 223 4.13 0.51 13.04
C ILE A 223 3.64 1.95 12.87
N TYR A 224 2.59 2.12 12.06
CA TYR A 224 1.85 3.36 11.90
C TYR A 224 0.56 3.23 12.71
N VAL A 225 0.63 3.60 13.99
CA VAL A 225 -0.45 3.37 14.96
C VAL A 225 -1.42 4.54 14.95
N GLU A 226 -2.69 4.26 14.70
CA GLU A 226 -3.78 5.23 14.68
C GLU A 226 -3.92 5.85 16.08
N THR A 227 -3.28 7.00 16.26
CA THR A 227 -3.10 7.66 17.55
C THR A 227 -4.19 8.68 17.81
N PHE A 228 -4.71 9.29 16.75
CA PHE A 228 -5.82 10.22 16.78
C PHE A 228 -6.87 9.78 15.77
N TRP A 229 -7.99 9.26 16.25
CA TRP A 229 -9.12 8.90 15.40
C TRP A 229 -10.44 9.33 16.03
N TRP A 230 -11.39 9.68 15.18
CA TRP A 230 -12.70 10.22 15.55
C TRP A 230 -12.61 11.33 16.62
N GLY A 231 -11.58 12.16 16.49
CA GLY A 231 -11.34 13.28 17.39
C GLY A 231 -10.87 12.91 18.80
N ARG A 232 -10.32 11.72 19.05
CA ARG A 232 -9.79 11.32 20.38
C ARG A 232 -8.43 10.65 20.26
N SER A 233 -7.61 10.72 21.32
CA SER A 233 -6.25 10.17 21.34
C SER A 233 -6.20 8.77 21.96
N ILE A 234 -5.23 7.94 21.60
CA ILE A 234 -4.88 6.70 22.36
C ILE A 234 -3.86 6.95 23.49
N SER A 235 -3.48 8.20 23.71
CA SER A 235 -2.77 8.68 24.89
C SER A 235 -3.70 9.46 25.81
N ASP A 236 -3.30 9.64 27.08
CA ASP A 236 -4.05 10.47 28.02
C ASP A 236 -3.87 11.97 27.71
N SER A 237 -4.68 12.48 26.77
CA SER A 237 -4.63 13.87 26.31
C SER A 237 -5.74 14.72 26.93
N ALA A 238 -5.35 15.85 27.54
CA ALA A 238 -6.28 16.86 28.01
C ALA A 238 -6.91 17.69 26.88
N ILE A 239 -6.36 17.61 25.66
CA ILE A 239 -6.81 18.42 24.50
C ILE A 239 -7.95 17.72 23.78
N VAL A 240 -7.78 16.44 23.44
CA VAL A 240 -8.72 15.67 22.60
C VAL A 240 -9.46 14.56 23.36
N GLY A 241 -9.02 14.23 24.59
CA GLY A 241 -9.58 13.17 25.41
C GLY A 241 -9.12 11.77 24.99
N TYR A 242 -9.11 10.86 25.96
CA TYR A 242 -8.64 9.48 25.77
C TYR A 242 -9.73 8.60 25.12
N HIS A 243 -9.37 7.88 24.06
CA HIS A 243 -10.25 7.04 23.26
C HIS A 243 -10.81 5.86 24.09
N PRO A 244 -12.16 5.70 24.18
CA PRO A 244 -12.82 4.68 25.00
C PRO A 244 -12.43 3.22 24.71
N ARG A 245 -11.94 2.96 23.50
CA ARG A 245 -11.50 1.62 23.06
C ARG A 245 -10.25 1.11 23.78
N VAL A 246 -9.42 2.00 24.31
CA VAL A 246 -8.14 1.63 24.97
C VAL A 246 -8.00 2.23 26.37
N ASN A 247 -8.77 3.26 26.73
CA ASN A 247 -8.62 3.96 28.01
C ASN A 247 -8.95 3.13 29.27
N LYS A 248 -9.54 1.93 29.12
CA LYS A 248 -9.82 1.00 30.23
C LYS A 248 -8.76 -0.08 30.40
N GLY A 249 -7.75 -0.11 29.53
CA GLY A 249 -6.72 -1.13 29.58
C GLY A 249 -5.77 -0.97 30.77
N ASN A 250 -5.11 -2.06 31.16
CA ASN A 250 -4.08 -2.05 32.20
C ASN A 250 -2.70 -2.31 31.58
N TYR A 251 -1.96 -1.23 31.38
CA TYR A 251 -0.63 -1.27 30.76
C TYR A 251 0.51 -1.29 31.79
N GLY A 252 0.25 -1.80 33.00
CA GLY A 252 1.28 -1.96 34.02
C GLY A 252 1.83 -0.63 34.53
N LEU A 253 3.11 -0.35 34.30
CA LEU A 253 3.79 0.87 34.76
C LEU A 253 3.67 2.04 33.79
N TYR A 254 3.13 1.83 32.59
CA TYR A 254 2.94 2.88 31.59
C TYR A 254 1.70 3.70 31.91
N ASN A 255 1.76 5.00 31.64
CA ASN A 255 0.65 5.92 31.89
C ASN A 255 -0.55 5.65 30.98
N ASP A 256 -0.29 5.21 29.75
CA ASP A 256 -1.29 4.94 28.73
C ASP A 256 -0.84 3.89 27.71
N TYR A 257 -1.76 3.52 26.81
CA TYR A 257 -1.53 2.58 25.71
C TYR A 257 -0.39 3.02 24.79
N LEU A 258 -0.34 4.31 24.41
CA LEU A 258 0.69 4.83 23.50
C LEU A 258 2.10 4.65 24.09
N SER A 259 2.28 5.00 25.37
CA SER A 259 3.56 4.87 26.07
C SER A 259 4.04 3.42 26.13
N ALA A 260 3.12 2.48 26.40
CA ALA A 260 3.43 1.05 26.43
C ALA A 260 3.82 0.54 25.04
N LEU A 261 3.05 0.91 24.01
CA LEU A 261 3.29 0.49 22.63
C LEU A 261 4.63 0.98 22.11
N ILE A 262 5.00 2.23 22.41
CA ILE A 262 6.29 2.81 22.00
C ILE A 262 7.45 2.02 22.61
N ASP A 263 7.45 1.85 23.93
CA ASP A 263 8.55 1.17 24.62
C ASP A 263 8.72 -0.29 24.16
N ILE A 264 7.62 -1.05 24.03
CA ILE A 264 7.69 -2.44 23.57
C ILE A 264 8.19 -2.51 22.11
N SER A 265 7.67 -1.66 21.22
CA SER A 265 8.06 -1.63 19.81
C SER A 265 9.54 -1.30 19.66
N HIS A 266 10.05 -0.31 20.41
CA HIS A 266 11.46 0.05 20.41
C HIS A 266 12.36 -1.08 20.92
N LYS A 267 11.95 -1.79 21.98
CA LYS A 267 12.67 -2.99 22.46
C LYS A 267 12.71 -4.12 21.43
N LEU A 268 11.69 -4.21 20.57
CA LEU A 268 11.63 -5.14 19.43
C LEU A 268 12.35 -4.60 18.19
N GLY A 269 12.91 -3.39 18.23
CA GLY A 269 13.54 -2.72 17.09
C GLY A 269 12.54 -2.45 15.97
N MET A 270 11.37 -1.91 16.30
CA MET A 270 10.40 -1.36 15.35
C MET A 270 10.23 0.14 15.57
N GLU A 271 10.16 0.90 14.49
CA GLU A 271 9.81 2.33 14.54
C GLU A 271 8.33 2.51 14.88
N VAL A 272 8.00 3.58 15.59
CA VAL A 272 6.61 3.95 15.92
C VAL A 272 6.28 5.32 15.34
N HIS A 273 5.31 5.31 14.42
CA HIS A 273 4.76 6.50 13.80
C HIS A 273 3.33 6.71 14.30
N ALA A 274 3.06 7.87 14.89
CA ALA A 274 1.71 8.24 15.32
C ALA A 274 0.88 8.65 14.09
N TRP A 275 -0.03 7.78 13.65
CA TRP A 275 -0.94 8.02 12.54
C TRP A 275 -2.20 8.76 13.01
N THR A 276 -2.52 9.90 12.39
CA THR A 276 -3.56 10.81 12.89
C THR A 276 -4.56 11.22 11.81
N GLU A 277 -5.86 11.05 12.07
CA GLU A 277 -6.95 11.60 11.27
C GLU A 277 -7.01 13.13 11.46
N THR A 278 -6.31 13.89 10.62
CA THR A 278 -6.01 15.31 10.90
C THR A 278 -7.24 16.20 10.97
N PHE A 279 -8.02 16.28 9.89
CA PHE A 279 -9.25 17.09 9.84
C PHE A 279 -10.51 16.25 10.01
N PHE A 280 -10.45 14.95 9.77
CA PHE A 280 -11.58 14.04 9.98
C PHE A 280 -11.71 13.69 11.46
N VAL A 281 -12.91 13.83 12.02
CA VAL A 281 -13.15 13.62 13.46
C VAL A 281 -14.35 12.70 13.72
N GLY A 282 -14.60 11.76 12.81
CA GLY A 282 -15.72 10.83 12.91
C GLY A 282 -17.00 11.42 12.36
N GLY A 283 -18.10 11.34 13.10
CA GLY A 283 -19.43 11.76 12.64
C GLY A 283 -20.47 10.75 13.04
N GLU A 284 -21.44 10.46 12.17
CA GLU A 284 -22.48 9.46 12.46
C GLU A 284 -21.94 8.03 12.64
N LEU A 285 -20.72 7.76 12.15
CA LEU A 285 -20.01 6.50 12.42
C LEU A 285 -19.46 6.39 13.85
N ALA A 286 -19.21 7.52 14.51
CA ALA A 286 -18.70 7.52 15.88
C ALA A 286 -19.88 7.36 16.85
N GLU A 287 -19.69 6.55 17.90
CA GLU A 287 -20.74 6.37 18.94
C GLU A 287 -21.14 7.71 19.56
N GLU A 288 -20.19 8.63 19.72
CA GLU A 288 -20.42 9.98 20.24
C GLU A 288 -19.45 11.00 19.61
N VAL A 289 -19.98 12.17 19.26
CA VAL A 289 -19.17 13.35 18.89
C VAL A 289 -18.26 13.73 20.06
N PRO A 290 -16.98 14.07 19.84
CA PRO A 290 -16.08 14.47 20.91
C PRO A 290 -16.60 15.67 21.71
N VAL A 291 -16.53 15.60 23.04
CA VAL A 291 -17.01 16.67 23.94
C VAL A 291 -16.35 18.01 23.64
N TRP A 292 -15.07 18.02 23.26
CA TRP A 292 -14.35 19.25 22.94
C TRP A 292 -14.92 19.96 21.70
N LEU A 293 -15.71 19.31 20.84
CA LEU A 293 -16.35 19.91 19.67
C LEU A 293 -17.72 20.53 20.00
N THR A 294 -18.26 20.31 21.20
CA THR A 294 -19.58 20.85 21.60
C THR A 294 -19.55 22.39 21.59
N GLY A 295 -20.51 23.00 20.88
CA GLY A 295 -20.63 24.46 20.73
C GLY A 295 -19.57 25.10 19.82
N LYS A 296 -18.91 24.29 18.97
CA LYS A 296 -17.91 24.73 17.98
C LYS A 296 -18.35 24.36 16.56
N GLU A 297 -19.62 24.55 16.24
CA GLU A 297 -20.18 24.23 14.92
C GLU A 297 -19.50 25.03 13.80
N ASP A 298 -18.96 26.21 14.10
CA ASP A 298 -18.16 27.06 13.21
C ASP A 298 -16.78 26.46 12.86
N TRP A 299 -16.33 25.41 13.57
CA TRP A 299 -15.11 24.68 13.24
C TRP A 299 -15.35 23.61 12.17
N ILE A 300 -16.60 23.26 11.89
CA ILE A 300 -16.94 22.12 11.03
C ILE A 300 -17.10 22.60 9.57
N CYS A 301 -16.50 21.86 8.65
CA CYS A 301 -16.72 22.01 7.21
C CYS A 301 -18.21 21.88 6.89
N THR A 302 -18.83 22.95 6.42
CA THR A 302 -20.18 22.86 5.86
C THR A 302 -20.12 22.41 4.41
N THR A 303 -21.02 21.51 4.01
CA THR A 303 -21.23 21.14 2.60
C THR A 303 -21.75 22.33 1.78
N PHE A 304 -21.74 22.20 0.46
CA PHE A 304 -22.32 23.20 -0.44
C PHE A 304 -23.77 23.55 -0.06
N ASN A 305 -24.55 22.57 0.38
CA ASN A 305 -25.95 22.75 0.77
C ASN A 305 -26.13 23.17 2.25
N GLY A 306 -25.04 23.39 2.99
CA GLY A 306 -25.08 23.88 4.38
C GLY A 306 -25.18 22.80 5.46
N SER A 307 -24.99 21.52 5.11
CA SER A 307 -24.95 20.44 6.12
C SER A 307 -23.60 20.45 6.87
N LEU A 308 -23.64 20.14 8.18
CA LEU A 308 -22.44 19.97 9.02
C LEU A 308 -21.84 18.56 8.94
N VAL A 309 -22.60 17.61 8.40
CA VAL A 309 -22.13 16.27 8.05
C VAL A 309 -22.06 16.12 6.53
N GLN A 310 -21.16 15.27 6.06
CA GLN A 310 -21.04 14.96 4.65
C GLN A 310 -22.30 14.23 4.14
N THR A 311 -22.83 14.67 3.00
CA THR A 311 -24.07 14.14 2.41
C THR A 311 -23.91 13.82 0.92
N GLY A 312 -24.44 12.69 0.47
CA GLY A 312 -24.28 12.20 -0.91
C GLY A 312 -22.87 11.71 -1.20
N LYS A 313 -22.20 11.10 -0.22
CA LYS A 313 -20.74 10.86 -0.19
C LYS A 313 -20.29 9.41 -0.08
N GLY A 314 -21.13 8.45 -0.47
CA GLY A 314 -20.74 7.04 -0.55
C GLY A 314 -20.11 6.57 0.77
N THR A 315 -18.82 6.28 0.78
CA THR A 315 -18.09 5.82 1.96
C THR A 315 -17.84 6.89 3.01
N GLU A 316 -18.00 8.18 2.69
CA GLU A 316 -17.83 9.31 3.63
C GLU A 316 -19.18 9.90 4.09
N GLU A 317 -20.31 9.23 3.82
CA GLU A 317 -21.63 9.70 4.29
C GLU A 317 -21.65 9.84 5.83
N GLY A 318 -22.18 10.96 6.33
CA GLY A 318 -22.29 11.24 7.76
C GLY A 318 -20.99 11.70 8.43
N PHE A 319 -19.89 11.87 7.68
CA PHE A 319 -18.60 12.26 8.25
C PHE A 319 -18.58 13.74 8.64
N ILE A 320 -17.85 14.06 9.70
CA ILE A 320 -17.55 15.40 10.18
C ILE A 320 -16.07 15.68 9.91
N PHE A 321 -15.81 16.79 9.22
CA PHE A 321 -14.47 17.31 8.98
C PHE A 321 -14.36 18.69 9.61
N LEU A 322 -13.26 18.98 10.28
CA LEU A 322 -12.89 20.33 10.69
C LEU A 322 -12.49 21.14 9.46
N ASP A 323 -12.70 22.45 9.47
CA ASP A 323 -12.38 23.35 8.36
C ASP A 323 -10.90 23.76 8.36
N PRO A 324 -10.12 23.36 7.34
CA PRO A 324 -8.74 23.82 7.15
C PRO A 324 -8.56 25.34 7.03
N CYS A 325 -9.63 26.13 6.84
CA CYS A 325 -9.56 27.58 6.78
C CYS A 325 -9.65 28.28 8.16
N ASN A 326 -10.07 27.56 9.20
CA ASN A 326 -10.30 28.10 10.54
C ASN A 326 -8.98 28.09 11.36
N GLU A 327 -8.50 29.27 11.77
CA GLU A 327 -7.24 29.38 12.53
C GLU A 327 -7.36 28.80 13.95
N ALA A 328 -8.55 28.82 14.57
CA ALA A 328 -8.75 28.19 15.87
C ALA A 328 -8.64 26.66 15.80
N VAL A 329 -9.04 26.06 14.67
CA VAL A 329 -8.79 24.64 14.36
C VAL A 329 -7.29 24.40 14.20
N HIS A 330 -6.55 25.32 13.56
CA HIS A 330 -5.09 25.18 13.41
C HIS A 330 -4.41 25.14 14.77
N ASP A 331 -4.71 26.12 15.63
CA ASP A 331 -4.13 26.22 16.97
C ASP A 331 -4.46 24.98 17.81
N PHE A 332 -5.71 24.51 17.77
CA PHE A 332 -6.14 23.30 18.47
C PHE A 332 -5.35 22.06 18.05
N LEU A 333 -5.28 21.79 16.74
CA LEU A 333 -4.57 20.63 16.21
C LEU A 333 -3.07 20.75 16.46
N ILE A 334 -2.47 21.92 16.23
CA ILE A 334 -1.04 22.16 16.48
C ILE A 334 -0.68 21.92 17.95
N ASN A 335 -1.50 22.38 18.90
CA ASN A 335 -1.27 22.12 20.32
C ASN A 335 -1.25 20.62 20.63
N TYR A 336 -2.16 19.85 20.02
CA TYR A 336 -2.17 18.39 20.16
C TYR A 336 -0.97 17.72 19.49
N TYR A 337 -0.57 18.12 18.28
CA TYR A 337 0.63 17.60 17.63
C TYR A 337 1.90 17.93 18.41
N GLN A 338 1.98 19.09 19.07
CA GLN A 338 3.08 19.43 19.97
C GLN A 338 3.07 18.61 21.26
N GLU A 339 1.91 18.16 21.74
CA GLU A 339 1.82 17.18 22.82
C GLU A 339 2.35 15.82 22.37
N LEU A 340 1.91 15.32 21.21
CA LEU A 340 2.41 14.07 20.63
C LEU A 340 3.92 14.10 20.38
N ALA A 341 4.46 15.23 19.91
CA ALA A 341 5.89 15.38 19.61
C ALA A 341 6.81 15.24 20.84
N LYS A 342 6.26 15.25 22.07
CA LYS A 342 7.01 15.00 23.31
C LYS A 342 7.20 13.52 23.61
N TYR A 343 6.39 12.65 23.00
CA TYR A 343 6.59 11.21 23.11
C TYR A 343 7.85 10.80 22.32
N PRO A 344 8.53 9.71 22.72
CA PRO A 344 9.67 9.18 21.98
C PRO A 344 9.20 8.44 20.71
N LEU A 345 8.46 9.12 19.85
CA LEU A 345 8.03 8.62 18.55
C LEU A 345 9.17 8.74 17.53
N ASP A 346 9.13 7.91 16.49
CA ASP A 346 10.02 8.00 15.32
C ASP A 346 9.43 8.92 14.25
N GLY A 347 8.10 9.03 14.19
CA GLY A 347 7.41 9.97 13.32
C GLY A 347 5.95 10.27 13.70
N ILE A 348 5.39 11.26 13.03
CA ILE A 348 3.95 11.58 13.02
C ILE A 348 3.48 11.52 11.58
N GLN A 349 2.43 10.73 11.32
CA GLN A 349 1.82 10.59 10.00
C GLN A 349 0.50 11.37 9.92
N LEU A 350 0.45 12.36 9.04
CA LEU A 350 -0.76 13.12 8.76
C LEU A 350 -1.62 12.36 7.73
N ASP A 351 -2.72 11.79 8.18
CA ASP A 351 -3.81 11.28 7.33
C ASP A 351 -5.02 12.21 7.42
N TYR A 352 -5.99 12.07 6.53
CA TYR A 352 -7.15 12.94 6.39
C TYR A 352 -6.78 14.43 6.41
N ILE A 353 -5.55 14.74 5.96
CA ILE A 353 -5.02 16.09 5.78
C ILE A 353 -5.54 16.66 4.46
N ARG A 354 -6.86 16.78 4.38
CA ARG A 354 -7.61 17.04 3.15
C ARG A 354 -9.02 17.54 3.47
N TYR A 355 -9.70 18.03 2.44
CA TYR A 355 -11.15 18.16 2.47
C TYR A 355 -11.81 16.78 2.18
N PRO A 356 -13.12 16.63 2.48
CA PRO A 356 -13.92 15.51 2.00
C PRO A 356 -13.79 15.33 0.49
N HIS A 357 -13.89 14.08 0.00
CA HIS A 357 -13.82 13.80 -1.43
C HIS A 357 -14.91 14.56 -2.16
N GLU A 358 -14.64 15.19 -3.30
CA GLU A 358 -15.64 15.86 -4.16
C GLU A 358 -15.50 15.52 -5.65
N ASP A 359 -16.64 15.29 -6.32
CA ASP A 359 -16.69 15.07 -7.77
C ASP A 359 -17.25 16.28 -8.54
N SER A 360 -18.03 17.13 -7.86
CA SER A 360 -18.72 18.28 -8.42
C SER A 360 -18.93 19.37 -7.38
N LEU A 361 -19.47 20.53 -7.80
CA LEU A 361 -19.81 21.63 -6.88
C LEU A 361 -20.86 21.21 -5.85
N GLU A 362 -21.88 20.49 -6.26
CA GLU A 362 -23.01 20.08 -5.40
C GLU A 362 -22.59 19.14 -4.28
N THR A 363 -21.51 18.40 -4.53
CA THR A 363 -20.95 17.48 -3.55
C THR A 363 -19.75 18.12 -2.81
N SER A 364 -19.29 19.31 -3.19
CA SER A 364 -18.14 19.94 -2.52
C SER A 364 -18.44 20.41 -1.07
N SER A 365 -17.37 20.59 -0.29
CA SER A 365 -17.43 21.01 1.13
C SER A 365 -16.42 22.12 1.44
N GLY A 366 -16.55 22.75 2.62
CA GLY A 366 -15.67 23.83 3.08
C GLY A 366 -16.28 25.23 2.96
N TYR A 367 -17.61 25.34 2.99
CA TYR A 367 -18.35 26.60 2.81
C TYR A 367 -18.70 27.31 4.12
N THR A 368 -17.79 27.26 5.10
CA THR A 368 -17.96 27.99 6.36
C THR A 368 -17.96 29.50 6.08
N ASP A 369 -18.58 30.29 6.96
CA ASP A 369 -18.59 31.74 6.80
C ASP A 369 -17.16 32.32 6.74
N VAL A 370 -16.25 31.79 7.56
CA VAL A 370 -14.83 32.15 7.58
C VAL A 370 -14.18 31.88 6.22
N ALA A 371 -14.38 30.68 5.66
CA ALA A 371 -13.75 30.31 4.38
C ALA A 371 -14.32 31.12 3.22
N MET A 372 -15.64 31.29 3.17
CA MET A 372 -16.30 32.09 2.13
C MET A 372 -15.89 33.55 2.20
N GLN A 373 -15.80 34.15 3.39
CA GLN A 373 -15.38 35.53 3.57
C GLN A 373 -13.93 35.74 3.11
N LYS A 374 -12.99 34.90 3.57
CA LYS A 374 -11.58 34.98 3.16
C LYS A 374 -11.41 34.86 1.64
N PHE A 375 -12.17 33.98 1.00
CA PHE A 375 -12.12 33.84 -0.46
C PHE A 375 -12.74 35.03 -1.20
N LYS A 376 -13.86 35.57 -0.70
CA LYS A 376 -14.45 36.79 -1.26
C LYS A 376 -13.45 37.95 -1.20
N GLU A 377 -12.73 38.09 -0.08
CA GLU A 377 -11.66 39.08 0.07
C GLU A 377 -10.51 38.84 -0.94
N GLU A 378 -10.01 37.60 -1.05
CA GLU A 378 -8.93 37.25 -2.00
C GLU A 378 -9.32 37.50 -3.48
N CYS A 379 -10.60 37.35 -3.82
CA CYS A 379 -11.13 37.56 -5.16
C CYS A 379 -11.76 38.95 -5.41
N ASN A 380 -11.75 39.85 -4.42
CA ASN A 380 -12.45 41.15 -4.47
C ASN A 380 -13.96 41.02 -4.80
N ILE A 381 -14.61 39.99 -4.26
CA ILE A 381 -16.06 39.78 -4.40
C ILE A 381 -16.78 40.57 -3.29
N PRO A 382 -17.76 41.42 -3.61
CA PRO A 382 -18.51 42.15 -2.58
C PRO A 382 -19.21 41.23 -1.58
N GLU A 383 -19.21 41.61 -0.31
CA GLU A 383 -19.71 40.80 0.81
C GLU A 383 -21.16 40.33 0.61
N PHE A 384 -22.01 41.20 0.07
CA PHE A 384 -23.44 40.94 -0.17
C PHE A 384 -23.74 39.90 -1.27
N VAL A 385 -22.73 39.49 -2.05
CA VAL A 385 -22.90 38.48 -3.10
C VAL A 385 -22.94 37.09 -2.47
N ASP A 386 -23.93 36.27 -2.79
CA ASP A 386 -23.93 34.85 -2.40
C ASP A 386 -22.85 34.11 -3.20
N LEU A 387 -21.82 33.61 -2.50
CA LEU A 387 -20.73 32.89 -3.13
C LEU A 387 -21.20 31.58 -3.76
N ARG A 388 -22.15 30.87 -3.14
CA ARG A 388 -22.64 29.57 -3.65
C ARG A 388 -23.30 29.75 -5.01
N ASP A 389 -24.16 30.76 -5.14
CA ASP A 389 -24.83 31.05 -6.42
C ASP A 389 -23.86 31.56 -7.49
N LEU A 390 -22.86 32.35 -7.10
CA LEU A 390 -21.83 32.80 -8.03
C LEU A 390 -20.98 31.63 -8.56
N LEU A 391 -20.64 30.66 -7.71
CA LEU A 391 -19.88 29.47 -8.10
C LEU A 391 -20.64 28.55 -9.07
N LYS A 392 -21.97 28.44 -8.94
CA LYS A 392 -22.82 27.65 -9.88
C LYS A 392 -22.76 28.14 -11.32
N SER A 393 -22.49 29.44 -11.52
CA SER A 393 -22.56 30.09 -12.83
C SER A 393 -21.19 30.52 -13.36
N ASN A 394 -20.10 30.20 -12.65
CA ASN A 394 -18.75 30.64 -13.00
C ASN A 394 -17.71 29.55 -12.70
N ASP A 395 -17.49 28.67 -13.67
CA ASP A 395 -16.52 27.56 -13.58
C ASP A 395 -15.11 28.04 -13.26
N ASN A 396 -14.68 29.18 -13.83
CA ASN A 396 -13.36 29.75 -13.56
C ASN A 396 -13.23 30.18 -12.09
N LEU A 397 -14.28 30.74 -11.50
CA LEU A 397 -14.29 31.07 -10.08
C LEU A 397 -14.32 29.81 -9.21
N TYR A 398 -15.01 28.76 -9.65
CA TYR A 398 -14.99 27.47 -8.96
C TYR A 398 -13.61 26.80 -8.98
N GLN A 399 -12.86 26.92 -10.07
CA GLN A 399 -11.44 26.52 -10.08
C GLN A 399 -10.63 27.31 -9.03
N LYS A 400 -10.78 28.63 -8.97
CA LYS A 400 -10.11 29.46 -7.95
C LYS A 400 -10.50 29.08 -6.52
N TRP A 401 -11.75 28.71 -6.29
CA TRP A 401 -12.21 28.21 -4.99
C TRP A 401 -11.55 26.89 -4.59
N ARG A 402 -11.32 25.98 -5.54
CA ARG A 402 -10.50 24.78 -5.31
C ARG A 402 -9.06 25.13 -4.97
N GLU A 403 -8.41 25.98 -5.76
CA GLU A 403 -7.04 26.42 -5.53
C GLU A 403 -6.88 27.09 -4.15
N PHE A 404 -7.86 27.90 -3.75
CA PHE A 404 -7.93 28.50 -2.43
C PHE A 404 -7.96 27.45 -1.32
N ARG A 405 -8.81 26.42 -1.43
CA ARG A 405 -8.90 25.33 -0.45
C ARG A 405 -7.63 24.47 -0.40
N GLN A 406 -7.03 24.15 -1.56
CA GLN A 406 -5.73 23.47 -1.65
C GLN A 406 -4.63 24.26 -0.91
N LYS A 407 -4.63 25.59 -1.05
CA LYS A 407 -3.71 26.49 -0.35
C LYS A 407 -3.95 26.49 1.17
N GLN A 408 -5.20 26.43 1.65
CA GLN A 408 -5.47 26.34 3.10
C GLN A 408 -4.87 25.06 3.70
N VAL A 409 -5.08 23.89 3.06
CA VAL A 409 -4.49 22.62 3.51
C VAL A 409 -2.95 22.71 3.50
N THR A 410 -2.37 23.22 2.41
CA THR A 410 -0.91 23.39 2.27
C THR A 410 -0.33 24.28 3.36
N ASN A 411 -0.99 25.40 3.66
CA ASN A 411 -0.57 26.31 4.73
C ASN A 411 -0.57 25.61 6.10
N PHE A 412 -1.60 24.81 6.39
CA PHE A 412 -1.64 24.04 7.64
C PHE A 412 -0.50 23.01 7.70
N VAL A 413 -0.25 22.25 6.62
CA VAL A 413 0.86 21.28 6.56
C VAL A 413 2.21 21.93 6.89
N ILE A 414 2.48 23.11 6.33
CA ILE A 414 3.71 23.87 6.62
C ILE A 414 3.75 24.32 8.10
N LYS A 415 2.64 24.88 8.62
CA LYS A 415 2.55 25.33 10.01
C LYS A 415 2.74 24.19 11.00
N VAL A 416 2.02 23.07 10.83
CA VAL A 416 2.05 21.94 11.76
C VAL A 416 3.40 21.24 11.73
N THR A 417 4.00 21.06 10.55
CA THR A 417 5.36 20.51 10.42
C THR A 417 6.36 21.35 11.19
N LYS A 418 6.33 22.68 11.00
CA LYS A 418 7.22 23.59 11.73
C LYS A 418 7.01 23.50 13.24
N ALA A 419 5.76 23.48 13.68
CA ALA A 419 5.43 23.40 15.11
C ALA A 419 5.87 22.08 15.75
N ILE A 420 5.74 20.95 15.04
CA ILE A 420 6.25 19.64 15.48
C ILE A 420 7.78 19.67 15.58
N LYS A 421 8.47 20.14 14.53
CA LYS A 421 9.94 20.18 14.50
C LYS A 421 10.53 21.15 15.54
N GLN A 422 9.79 22.18 15.96
CA GLN A 422 10.18 23.05 17.09
C GLN A 422 10.22 22.30 18.43
N VAL A 423 9.36 21.29 18.62
CA VAL A 423 9.37 20.44 19.82
C VAL A 423 10.42 19.34 19.69
N ASN A 424 10.43 18.66 18.54
CA ASN A 424 11.37 17.58 18.27
C ASN A 424 11.88 17.65 16.81
N PRO A 425 13.09 18.19 16.57
CA PRO A 425 13.63 18.37 15.22
C PRO A 425 14.05 17.05 14.55
N ASN A 426 14.08 15.94 15.29
CA ASN A 426 14.41 14.62 14.76
C ASN A 426 13.17 13.81 14.35
N LEU A 427 11.98 14.23 14.78
CA LEU A 427 10.74 13.50 14.54
C LEU A 427 10.37 13.55 13.06
N LYS A 428 10.19 12.41 12.40
CA LYS A 428 9.86 12.35 10.97
C LYS A 428 8.42 12.80 10.74
N ILE A 429 8.18 13.51 9.65
CA ILE A 429 6.83 13.86 9.20
C ILE A 429 6.47 12.98 8.00
N SER A 430 5.46 12.14 8.16
CA SER A 430 4.95 11.29 7.09
C SER A 430 3.52 11.70 6.71
N ILE A 431 3.06 11.31 5.51
CA ILE A 431 1.69 11.59 5.05
C ILE A 431 1.05 10.34 4.45
N ALA A 432 -0.21 10.08 4.79
CA ALA A 432 -1.05 9.11 4.12
C ALA A 432 -1.99 9.87 3.16
N VAL A 433 -1.87 9.58 1.85
CA VAL A 433 -2.47 10.43 0.81
C VAL A 433 -3.22 9.63 -0.25
N GLY A 434 -4.14 10.30 -0.94
CA GLY A 434 -4.77 9.79 -2.14
C GLY A 434 -3.70 9.40 -3.19
N PRO A 435 -3.87 8.26 -3.86
CA PRO A 435 -2.78 7.62 -4.60
C PRO A 435 -2.27 8.42 -5.79
N ASP A 436 -3.19 8.86 -6.66
CA ASP A 436 -2.83 9.67 -7.83
C ASP A 436 -2.73 11.16 -7.44
N PRO A 437 -1.60 11.84 -7.72
CA PRO A 437 -1.37 13.23 -7.28
C PRO A 437 -2.41 14.22 -7.83
N GLU A 438 -2.82 14.07 -9.09
CA GLU A 438 -3.74 14.99 -9.72
C GLU A 438 -5.16 14.77 -9.20
N ASN A 439 -5.57 13.53 -8.99
CA ASN A 439 -6.86 13.21 -8.40
C ASN A 439 -6.91 13.60 -6.92
N ALA A 440 -5.85 13.36 -6.14
CA ALA A 440 -5.75 13.79 -4.76
C ALA A 440 -5.85 15.33 -4.65
N LYS A 441 -5.14 16.07 -5.50
CA LYS A 441 -5.24 17.52 -5.56
C LYS A 441 -6.64 18.01 -5.97
N ARG A 442 -7.24 17.38 -6.98
CA ARG A 442 -8.52 17.81 -7.56
C ARG A 442 -9.72 17.48 -6.68
N HIS A 443 -9.77 16.26 -6.14
CA HIS A 443 -10.95 15.72 -5.46
C HIS A 443 -10.84 15.79 -3.94
N LEU A 444 -9.63 15.84 -3.39
CA LEU A 444 -9.39 15.87 -1.94
C LEU A 444 -8.81 17.22 -1.47
N MET A 445 -8.45 18.12 -2.39
CA MET A 445 -7.63 19.31 -2.09
C MET A 445 -6.28 18.97 -1.44
N GLN A 446 -5.76 17.78 -1.75
CA GLN A 446 -4.55 17.22 -1.13
C GLN A 446 -3.36 17.35 -2.09
N ASP A 447 -2.72 18.53 -2.12
CA ASP A 447 -1.58 18.82 -2.99
C ASP A 447 -0.24 18.37 -2.39
N TRP A 448 -0.09 17.07 -2.21
CA TRP A 448 1.12 16.49 -1.63
C TRP A 448 2.36 16.66 -2.51
N THR A 449 2.21 16.93 -3.81
CA THR A 449 3.34 17.27 -4.70
C THR A 449 4.00 18.57 -4.27
N THR A 450 3.20 19.57 -3.91
CA THR A 450 3.71 20.85 -3.39
C THR A 450 4.42 20.65 -2.05
N TRP A 451 3.90 19.80 -1.17
CA TRP A 451 4.48 19.57 0.17
C TRP A 451 5.83 18.87 0.10
N VAL A 452 5.96 17.85 -0.76
CA VAL A 452 7.23 17.17 -1.05
C VAL A 452 8.26 18.16 -1.59
N LYS A 453 7.89 18.97 -2.60
CA LYS A 453 8.79 19.99 -3.19
C LYS A 453 9.17 21.09 -2.21
N ALA A 454 8.31 21.41 -1.25
CA ALA A 454 8.60 22.38 -0.19
C ALA A 454 9.54 21.80 0.89
N GLY A 455 9.84 20.49 0.86
CA GLY A 455 10.75 19.85 1.80
C GLY A 455 10.19 19.71 3.22
N VAL A 456 8.86 19.81 3.39
CA VAL A 456 8.19 19.71 4.71
C VAL A 456 7.75 18.29 5.06
N ILE A 457 7.93 17.34 4.14
CA ILE A 457 7.56 15.92 4.31
C ILE A 457 8.82 15.08 4.23
N ASP A 458 8.96 14.12 5.14
CA ASP A 458 10.09 13.19 5.18
C ASP A 458 9.77 11.87 4.49
N ILE A 459 8.52 11.40 4.64
CA ILE A 459 8.03 10.12 4.12
C ILE A 459 6.67 10.33 3.44
N ILE A 460 6.50 9.78 2.23
CA ILE A 460 5.21 9.77 1.54
C ILE A 460 4.63 8.36 1.42
N CYS A 461 3.34 8.21 1.76
CA CYS A 461 2.61 6.96 1.72
C CYS A 461 1.31 7.10 0.90
N PRO A 462 1.35 7.04 -0.44
CA PRO A 462 0.14 7.02 -1.25
C PRO A 462 -0.60 5.70 -1.07
N MET A 463 -1.91 5.77 -0.87
CA MET A 463 -2.78 4.61 -0.67
C MET A 463 -3.10 3.92 -2.00
N ALA A 464 -2.15 3.14 -2.53
CA ALA A 464 -2.26 2.40 -3.80
C ALA A 464 -3.16 1.15 -3.66
N TYR A 465 -4.35 1.33 -3.11
CA TYR A 465 -5.28 0.23 -2.81
C TYR A 465 -6.00 -0.21 -4.08
N SER A 466 -5.40 -1.19 -4.77
CA SER A 466 -5.96 -1.82 -5.94
C SER A 466 -5.54 -3.28 -6.01
N ARG A 467 -6.35 -4.09 -6.69
CA ARG A 467 -5.95 -5.44 -7.11
C ARG A 467 -5.15 -5.43 -8.41
N ASP A 468 -5.28 -4.37 -9.21
CA ASP A 468 -4.53 -4.22 -10.46
C ASP A 468 -3.08 -3.83 -10.16
N ILE A 469 -2.16 -4.78 -10.40
CA ILE A 469 -0.72 -4.61 -10.27
C ILE A 469 -0.21 -3.44 -11.13
N ASN A 470 -0.77 -3.22 -12.32
CA ASN A 470 -0.31 -2.13 -13.19
C ASN A 470 -0.70 -0.78 -12.64
N TYR A 471 -1.88 -0.68 -12.01
CA TYR A 471 -2.27 0.51 -11.28
C TYR A 471 -1.30 0.78 -10.12
N VAL A 472 -0.97 -0.24 -9.33
CA VAL A 472 0.00 -0.08 -8.22
C VAL A 472 1.34 0.39 -8.75
N LYS A 473 1.86 -0.21 -9.84
CA LYS A 473 3.10 0.25 -10.48
C LYS A 473 3.04 1.70 -10.93
N ASP A 474 1.95 2.12 -11.59
CA ASP A 474 1.79 3.51 -12.04
C ASP A 474 1.84 4.50 -10.85
N ILE A 475 1.15 4.18 -9.75
CA ILE A 475 1.18 5.01 -8.54
C ILE A 475 2.59 5.08 -7.94
N VAL A 476 3.29 3.96 -7.80
CA VAL A 476 4.66 3.92 -7.26
C VAL A 476 5.62 4.69 -8.16
N SER A 477 5.50 4.53 -9.48
CA SER A 477 6.31 5.24 -10.47
C SER A 477 6.12 6.76 -10.40
N LYS A 478 4.87 7.23 -10.25
CA LYS A 478 4.54 8.65 -10.04
C LYS A 478 5.11 9.17 -8.72
N MET A 479 4.93 8.43 -7.63
CA MET A 479 5.45 8.76 -6.30
C MET A 479 6.97 8.90 -6.32
N LYS A 480 7.70 7.95 -6.92
CA LYS A 480 9.16 8.00 -7.06
C LYS A 480 9.62 9.24 -7.82
N ARG A 481 8.98 9.55 -8.96
CA ARG A 481 9.28 10.75 -9.76
C ARG A 481 9.09 12.04 -8.97
N ILE A 482 8.04 12.13 -8.15
CA ILE A 482 7.76 13.33 -7.34
C ILE A 482 8.72 13.42 -6.15
N SER A 483 9.02 12.29 -5.51
CA SER A 483 9.96 12.22 -4.38
C SER A 483 11.36 12.66 -4.81
N ASN A 484 11.81 12.27 -6.01
CA ASN A 484 13.06 12.72 -6.65
C ASN A 484 14.29 12.74 -5.71
N GLY A 485 14.44 11.71 -4.86
CA GLY A 485 15.54 11.62 -3.89
C GLY A 485 15.48 12.63 -2.73
N GLN A 486 14.34 13.30 -2.52
CA GLN A 486 14.15 14.28 -1.44
C GLN A 486 13.42 13.69 -0.23
N THR A 487 12.58 12.67 -0.45
CA THR A 487 11.73 12.05 0.57
C THR A 487 11.76 10.53 0.44
N PHE A 488 11.60 9.85 1.56
CA PHE A 488 11.35 8.42 1.58
C PHE A 488 9.96 8.12 1.03
N ASN A 489 9.79 6.96 0.39
CA ASN A 489 8.60 6.66 -0.39
C ASN A 489 8.15 5.21 -0.14
N TYR A 490 6.98 5.07 0.51
CA TYR A 490 6.45 3.79 0.99
C TYR A 490 4.97 3.66 0.60
N PRO A 491 4.64 3.11 -0.58
CA PRO A 491 3.26 2.92 -1.00
C PRO A 491 2.46 2.07 -0.01
N GLY A 492 1.20 2.44 0.15
CA GLY A 492 0.21 1.70 0.90
C GLY A 492 -0.42 0.58 0.07
N ILE A 493 -0.43 -0.65 0.57
CA ILE A 493 -1.06 -1.82 -0.08
C ILE A 493 -2.30 -2.25 0.71
N GLY A 494 -3.42 -2.44 0.00
CA GLY A 494 -4.73 -2.72 0.61
C GLY A 494 -4.97 -4.20 0.90
N THR A 495 -4.27 -4.79 1.87
CA THR A 495 -4.47 -6.20 2.30
C THR A 495 -5.92 -6.49 2.74
N PHE A 496 -6.66 -5.47 3.18
CA PHE A 496 -8.09 -5.58 3.52
C PHE A 496 -9.00 -5.98 2.35
N MET A 497 -8.54 -5.87 1.10
CA MET A 497 -9.35 -6.17 -0.08
C MET A 497 -9.58 -7.68 -0.30
N GLY A 498 -9.02 -8.53 0.56
CA GLY A 498 -9.40 -9.95 0.69
C GLY A 498 -8.97 -10.84 -0.48
N PHE A 499 -7.97 -10.43 -1.25
CA PHE A 499 -7.36 -11.26 -2.30
C PHE A 499 -6.38 -12.29 -1.70
N PRO A 500 -6.05 -13.38 -2.42
CA PRO A 500 -5.16 -14.44 -1.97
C PRO A 500 -3.83 -13.94 -1.38
N GLU A 501 -3.23 -14.72 -0.47
CA GLU A 501 -2.00 -14.33 0.21
C GLU A 501 -0.84 -14.13 -0.76
N ILE A 502 -0.75 -14.95 -1.81
CA ILE A 502 0.29 -14.81 -2.85
C ILE A 502 0.14 -13.52 -3.66
N GLU A 503 -1.08 -13.04 -3.89
CA GLU A 503 -1.29 -11.77 -4.58
C GLU A 503 -0.79 -10.59 -3.73
N ASN A 504 -0.76 -10.70 -2.39
CA ASN A 504 -0.13 -9.67 -1.53
C ASN A 504 1.39 -9.63 -1.74
N VAL A 505 2.01 -10.79 -1.97
CA VAL A 505 3.43 -10.88 -2.36
C VAL A 505 3.64 -10.19 -3.71
N ASP A 506 2.77 -10.43 -4.68
CA ASP A 506 2.87 -9.81 -6.01
C ASP A 506 2.74 -8.29 -5.97
N GLN A 507 1.86 -7.74 -5.12
CA GLN A 507 1.77 -6.29 -4.90
C GLN A 507 3.06 -5.70 -4.31
N ILE A 508 3.68 -6.38 -3.36
CA ILE A 508 4.97 -5.95 -2.76
C ILE A 508 6.09 -6.03 -3.81
N LEU A 509 6.13 -7.09 -4.62
CA LEU A 509 7.08 -7.22 -5.73
C LEU A 509 6.90 -6.10 -6.75
N ALA A 510 5.66 -5.75 -7.10
CA ALA A 510 5.36 -4.64 -8.00
C ALA A 510 5.89 -3.29 -7.48
N CYS A 511 5.79 -3.05 -6.17
CA CYS A 511 6.35 -1.86 -5.54
C CYS A 511 7.89 -1.85 -5.61
N ARG A 512 8.54 -3.01 -5.47
CA ARG A 512 10.00 -3.14 -5.58
C ARG A 512 10.52 -2.99 -7.02
N GLU A 513 9.77 -3.48 -8.00
CA GLU A 513 10.09 -3.31 -9.42
C GLU A 513 10.11 -1.84 -9.84
N GLU A 514 9.26 -1.01 -9.22
CA GLU A 514 9.27 0.44 -9.40
C GLU A 514 10.20 1.17 -8.41
N GLU A 515 11.10 0.44 -7.73
CA GLU A 515 12.13 0.92 -6.82
C GLU A 515 11.60 1.76 -5.63
N SER A 516 10.45 1.38 -5.07
CA SER A 516 10.05 1.92 -3.77
C SER A 516 11.03 1.51 -2.67
N LEU A 517 11.15 2.34 -1.63
CA LEU A 517 12.05 2.08 -0.49
C LEU A 517 11.44 1.16 0.58
N GLY A 518 10.22 0.68 0.34
CA GLY A 518 9.49 -0.23 1.20
C GLY A 518 7.99 -0.09 1.01
N VAL A 519 7.20 -0.65 1.93
CA VAL A 519 5.74 -0.73 1.82
C VAL A 519 5.09 -0.53 3.18
N VAL A 520 3.83 -0.07 3.18
CA VAL A 520 2.98 -0.04 4.37
C VAL A 520 1.69 -0.82 4.10
N LEU A 521 1.43 -1.89 4.87
CA LEU A 521 0.24 -2.72 4.64
C LEU A 521 -0.97 -2.20 5.42
N PHE A 522 -2.10 -2.00 4.73
CA PHE A 522 -3.38 -1.61 5.30
C PHE A 522 -4.33 -2.81 5.37
N ALA A 523 -4.66 -3.33 6.55
CA ALA A 523 -4.20 -2.94 7.87
C ALA A 523 -3.98 -4.17 8.75
N SER A 524 -3.33 -3.98 9.90
CA SER A 524 -2.94 -5.06 10.83
C SER A 524 -4.01 -6.11 11.11
N GLN A 525 -5.29 -5.77 11.17
CA GLN A 525 -6.39 -6.71 11.43
C GLN A 525 -6.63 -7.73 10.30
N TYR A 526 -6.05 -7.50 9.12
CA TYR A 526 -6.05 -8.43 7.99
C TYR A 526 -4.75 -9.22 7.87
N ILE A 527 -3.86 -9.08 8.87
CA ILE A 527 -2.55 -9.76 8.94
C ILE A 527 -2.46 -10.52 10.25
N TYR A 528 -2.60 -9.81 11.38
CA TYR A 528 -2.63 -10.40 12.71
C TYR A 528 -3.81 -11.38 12.83
N ARG A 529 -3.53 -12.57 13.39
CA ARG A 529 -4.46 -13.72 13.46
C ARG A 529 -4.91 -14.27 12.11
N GLN A 530 -4.19 -13.96 11.03
CA GLN A 530 -4.36 -14.61 9.72
C GLN A 530 -3.15 -15.51 9.45
N ASP A 531 -3.21 -16.77 9.91
CA ASP A 531 -2.06 -17.69 9.90
C ASP A 531 -1.40 -17.81 8.52
N LYS A 532 -2.20 -17.87 7.45
CA LYS A 532 -1.69 -17.94 6.08
C LYS A 532 -0.95 -16.66 5.67
N MET A 533 -1.47 -15.49 6.03
CA MET A 533 -0.84 -14.20 5.75
C MET A 533 0.47 -14.04 6.54
N LEU A 534 0.44 -14.35 7.83
CA LEU A 534 1.64 -14.32 8.68
C LEU A 534 2.71 -15.27 8.13
N ASN A 535 2.30 -16.49 7.75
CA ASN A 535 3.20 -17.49 7.20
C ASN A 535 3.79 -17.06 5.86
N ILE A 536 2.98 -16.52 4.94
CA ILE A 536 3.51 -16.10 3.64
C ILE A 536 4.48 -14.93 3.81
N LEU A 537 4.14 -13.90 4.58
CA LEU A 537 5.03 -12.74 4.75
C LEU A 537 6.36 -13.18 5.38
N ARG A 538 6.30 -13.94 6.47
CA ARG A 538 7.47 -14.42 7.21
C ARG A 538 8.37 -15.35 6.40
N ASN A 539 7.81 -16.26 5.62
CA ASN A 539 8.59 -17.32 4.96
C ASN A 539 8.86 -17.04 3.46
N CYS A 540 8.20 -16.04 2.87
CA CYS A 540 8.40 -15.59 1.49
C CYS A 540 9.14 -14.25 1.46
N ILE A 541 8.40 -13.14 1.39
CA ILE A 541 8.87 -11.83 0.95
C ILE A 541 9.66 -11.08 2.04
N PHE A 542 9.39 -11.38 3.31
CA PHE A 542 10.03 -10.79 4.49
C PHE A 542 10.92 -11.79 5.27
N ARG A 543 11.33 -12.92 4.64
CA ARG A 543 12.13 -13.97 5.28
C ARG A 543 13.45 -13.50 5.90
N LYS A 544 14.11 -12.51 5.30
CA LYS A 544 15.27 -11.87 5.90
C LYS A 544 14.79 -10.74 6.78
N LEU A 545 15.34 -10.61 7.98
CA LEU A 545 15.14 -9.40 8.78
C LEU A 545 15.65 -8.19 8.02
N ALA A 546 14.89 -7.09 8.08
CA ALA A 546 15.26 -5.82 7.45
C ALA A 546 15.24 -4.68 8.45
N ILE A 547 16.13 -3.70 8.23
CA ILE A 547 16.09 -2.41 8.90
C ILE A 547 15.41 -1.35 8.02
N SER A 548 14.80 -0.36 8.65
CA SER A 548 14.19 0.78 7.94
C SER A 548 15.27 1.60 7.22
N PRO A 549 14.99 2.15 6.02
CA PRO A 549 15.83 3.15 5.36
C PRO A 549 16.08 4.42 6.20
N THR A 550 15.31 4.61 7.27
CA THR A 550 15.47 5.74 8.18
C THR A 550 16.24 5.42 9.47
N ALA A 551 16.75 4.19 9.61
CA ALA A 551 17.62 3.75 10.69
C ALA A 551 18.95 4.55 10.75
N PRO A 552 19.72 4.45 11.85
CA PRO A 552 21.01 5.13 11.97
C PRO A 552 21.98 4.79 10.83
N ILE A 553 22.71 5.78 10.33
CA ILE A 553 23.61 5.66 9.15
C ILE A 553 24.60 4.49 9.28
N GLU A 554 25.21 4.32 10.46
CA GLU A 554 26.14 3.22 10.73
C GLU A 554 25.49 1.84 10.54
N GLN A 555 24.23 1.69 10.96
CA GLN A 555 23.49 0.44 10.77
C GLN A 555 23.15 0.21 9.30
N LEU A 556 22.72 1.25 8.57
CA LEU A 556 22.45 1.18 7.13
C LEU A 556 23.67 0.68 6.35
N VAL A 557 24.82 1.29 6.60
CA VAL A 557 26.09 0.92 5.95
C VAL A 557 26.49 -0.50 6.35
N THR A 558 26.49 -0.82 7.64
CA THR A 558 26.91 -2.14 8.11
C THR A 558 26.05 -3.25 7.51
N VAL A 559 24.72 -3.14 7.62
CA VAL A 559 23.80 -4.19 7.13
C VAL A 559 23.90 -4.39 5.63
N MET A 560 24.00 -3.32 4.84
CA MET A 560 24.13 -3.44 3.39
C MET A 560 25.47 -4.03 2.97
N LEU A 561 26.58 -3.58 3.56
CA LEU A 561 27.89 -4.08 3.19
C LEU A 561 28.12 -5.52 3.72
N ASP A 562 27.55 -5.90 4.86
CA ASP A 562 27.52 -7.29 5.34
C ASP A 562 26.71 -8.21 4.42
N ASP A 563 25.57 -7.75 3.89
CA ASP A 563 24.77 -8.52 2.91
C ASP A 563 25.54 -8.69 1.58
N ILE A 564 26.28 -7.67 1.14
CA ILE A 564 27.19 -7.78 -0.01
C ILE A 564 28.30 -8.81 0.25
N GLU A 565 28.98 -8.75 1.39
CA GLU A 565 30.02 -9.73 1.76
C GLU A 565 29.44 -11.16 1.81
N THR A 566 28.25 -11.31 2.39
CA THR A 566 27.54 -12.59 2.44
C THR A 566 27.24 -13.15 1.05
N LYS A 567 26.82 -12.29 0.10
CA LYS A 567 26.60 -12.69 -1.31
C LYS A 567 27.90 -13.02 -2.02
N MET A 568 28.98 -12.27 -1.78
CA MET A 568 30.31 -12.57 -2.31
C MET A 568 30.76 -13.97 -1.91
N GLU A 569 30.67 -14.31 -0.62
CA GLU A 569 31.05 -15.62 -0.09
C GLU A 569 30.13 -16.75 -0.59
N ASN A 570 28.81 -16.55 -0.52
CA ASN A 570 27.85 -17.63 -0.72
C ASN A 570 27.43 -17.83 -2.17
N ILE A 571 27.60 -16.84 -3.03
CA ILE A 571 27.17 -16.89 -4.42
C ILE A 571 28.39 -16.78 -5.33
N TYR A 572 29.14 -15.69 -5.25
CA TYR A 572 30.13 -15.36 -6.28
C TYR A 572 31.39 -16.23 -6.19
N LEU A 573 31.98 -16.36 -4.99
CA LEU A 573 33.17 -17.20 -4.76
C LEU A 573 32.85 -18.69 -4.91
N LYS A 574 31.74 -19.16 -4.32
CA LYS A 574 31.32 -20.57 -4.42
C LYS A 574 31.09 -21.01 -5.87
N GLN A 575 30.61 -20.12 -6.73
CA GLN A 575 30.40 -20.40 -8.16
C GLN A 575 31.62 -20.06 -9.03
N GLN A 576 32.75 -19.66 -8.43
CA GLN A 576 33.99 -19.28 -9.14
C GLN A 576 33.78 -18.11 -10.12
N LEU A 577 32.85 -17.20 -9.81
CA LEU A 577 32.53 -16.02 -10.62
C LEU A 577 33.29 -14.77 -10.16
N LEU A 578 33.90 -14.81 -8.97
CA LEU A 578 34.75 -13.77 -8.39
C LEU A 578 36.11 -14.40 -8.06
N ARG A 579 37.21 -13.74 -8.44
CA ARG A 579 38.58 -14.20 -8.14
C ARG A 579 39.01 -13.75 -6.73
N ASP A 580 39.95 -14.46 -6.12
CA ASP A 580 40.47 -14.12 -4.79
C ASP A 580 41.01 -12.68 -4.73
N GLU A 581 41.78 -12.24 -5.73
CA GLU A 581 42.30 -10.87 -5.81
C GLU A 581 41.19 -9.80 -5.92
N GLU A 582 40.09 -10.11 -6.61
CA GLU A 582 38.93 -9.22 -6.73
C GLU A 582 38.15 -9.15 -5.42
N SER A 583 38.01 -10.29 -4.73
CA SER A 583 37.41 -10.37 -3.40
C SER A 583 38.21 -9.59 -2.37
N ASP A 584 39.53 -9.76 -2.35
CA ASP A 584 40.42 -9.02 -1.43
C ASP A 584 40.32 -7.51 -1.66
N PHE A 585 40.30 -7.07 -2.92
CA PHE A 585 40.06 -5.67 -3.29
C PHE A 585 38.72 -5.15 -2.74
N LEU A 586 37.62 -5.87 -2.97
CA LEU A 586 36.30 -5.49 -2.47
C LEU A 586 36.28 -5.43 -0.95
N LEU A 587 36.80 -6.45 -0.25
CA LEU A 587 36.83 -6.50 1.21
C LEU A 587 37.62 -5.33 1.80
N VAL A 588 38.73 -4.91 1.19
CA VAL A 588 39.48 -3.72 1.63
C VAL A 588 38.60 -2.47 1.53
N ARG A 589 37.90 -2.27 0.41
CA ARG A 589 37.02 -1.12 0.18
C ARG A 589 35.79 -1.11 1.09
N LEU A 590 35.14 -2.25 1.25
CA LEU A 590 33.98 -2.39 2.13
C LEU A 590 34.36 -2.09 3.58
N ASN A 591 35.50 -2.61 4.06
CA ASN A 591 36.01 -2.32 5.40
C ASN A 591 36.43 -0.85 5.60
N GLU A 592 36.96 -0.21 4.56
CA GLU A 592 37.25 1.24 4.57
C GLU A 592 35.96 2.03 4.79
N ILE A 593 34.89 1.71 4.06
CA ILE A 593 33.59 2.38 4.18
C ILE A 593 32.94 2.12 5.55
N LYS A 594 32.95 0.87 6.04
CA LYS A 594 32.37 0.50 7.36
C LYS A 594 32.99 1.25 8.54
N ARG A 595 34.25 1.68 8.43
CA ARG A 595 34.96 2.41 9.49
C ARG A 595 34.74 3.92 9.48
N GLU A 596 34.12 4.45 8.43
CA GLU A 596 33.82 5.87 8.32
C GLU A 596 32.49 6.20 9.00
N SER A 597 32.43 7.39 9.60
CA SER A 597 31.26 7.89 10.34
C SER A 597 30.63 9.12 9.70
N LYS A 598 31.37 9.83 8.82
CA LYS A 598 30.92 11.05 8.16
C LYS A 598 30.17 10.73 6.88
N LEU A 599 28.87 10.99 6.87
CA LEU A 599 27.98 10.73 5.72
C LEU A 599 28.51 11.23 4.37
N PRO A 600 29.03 12.47 4.21
CA PRO A 600 29.58 12.91 2.92
C PRO A 600 30.80 12.10 2.46
N VAL A 601 31.62 11.62 3.40
CA VAL A 601 32.80 10.79 3.11
C VAL A 601 32.36 9.38 2.72
N ILE A 602 31.41 8.80 3.44
CA ILE A 602 30.80 7.49 3.11
C ILE A 602 30.26 7.52 1.67
N ILE A 603 29.48 8.55 1.32
CA ILE A 603 28.93 8.74 -0.04
C ILE A 603 30.05 8.81 -1.09
N SER A 604 31.12 9.58 -0.81
CA SER A 604 32.27 9.67 -1.71
C SER A 604 32.98 8.33 -1.89
N LEU A 605 33.19 7.57 -0.81
CA LEU A 605 33.83 6.25 -0.87
C LEU A 605 32.98 5.24 -1.64
N LEU A 606 31.66 5.23 -1.42
CA LEU A 606 30.72 4.39 -2.18
C LEU A 606 30.75 4.72 -3.66
N THR A 607 30.73 6.01 -4.02
CA THR A 607 30.80 6.45 -5.43
C THR A 607 32.13 6.03 -6.07
N ASN A 608 33.24 6.14 -5.34
CA ASN A 608 34.54 5.66 -5.82
C ASN A 608 34.53 4.15 -6.04
N LEU A 609 34.00 3.37 -5.09
CA LEU A 609 33.89 1.92 -5.22
C LEU A 609 33.05 1.53 -6.45
N ILE A 610 31.89 2.17 -6.64
CA ILE A 610 31.05 1.95 -7.83
C ILE A 610 31.84 2.19 -9.13
N ASN A 611 32.60 3.29 -9.21
CA ASN A 611 33.44 3.59 -10.37
C ASN A 611 34.58 2.58 -10.56
N GLU A 612 35.10 2.00 -9.48
CA GLU A 612 36.17 0.98 -9.50
C GLU A 612 35.65 -0.44 -9.83
N LEU A 613 34.33 -0.68 -9.85
CA LEU A 613 33.76 -2.00 -10.17
C LEU A 613 34.10 -2.52 -11.57
N HIS A 614 34.62 -1.66 -12.47
CA HIS A 614 35.18 -2.11 -13.76
C HIS A 614 36.37 -3.08 -13.62
N LEU A 615 36.99 -3.15 -12.43
CA LEU A 615 38.04 -4.10 -12.08
C LEU A 615 37.51 -5.53 -11.85
N ILE A 616 36.20 -5.70 -11.68
CA ILE A 616 35.54 -6.99 -11.54
C ILE A 616 35.28 -7.57 -12.93
N ASN A 617 35.89 -8.73 -13.23
CA ASN A 617 35.84 -9.32 -14.57
C ASN A 617 34.45 -9.83 -14.95
N ASN A 618 33.71 -10.43 -14.01
CA ASN A 618 32.40 -10.98 -14.30
C ASN A 618 31.33 -9.87 -14.37
N GLU A 619 30.73 -9.70 -15.54
CA GLU A 619 29.76 -8.63 -15.80
C GLU A 619 28.51 -8.72 -14.92
N VAL A 620 28.02 -9.93 -14.63
CA VAL A 620 26.80 -10.12 -13.82
C VAL A 620 27.09 -9.82 -12.35
N VAL A 621 28.23 -10.29 -11.83
CA VAL A 621 28.69 -9.96 -10.46
C VAL A 621 28.85 -8.45 -10.33
N ARG A 622 29.51 -7.81 -11.30
CA ARG A 622 29.69 -6.36 -11.35
C ARG A 622 28.34 -5.62 -11.30
N LYS A 623 27.37 -6.06 -12.11
CA LYS A 623 26.03 -5.46 -12.14
C LYS A 623 25.33 -5.59 -10.77
N ARG A 624 25.38 -6.76 -10.13
CA ARG A 624 24.76 -6.98 -8.81
C ARG A 624 25.38 -6.13 -7.70
N LEU A 625 26.71 -6.05 -7.67
CA LEU A 625 27.42 -5.16 -6.74
C LEU A 625 27.03 -3.70 -6.96
N CYS A 626 26.92 -3.28 -8.21
CA CYS A 626 26.49 -1.92 -8.56
C CYS A 626 25.08 -1.63 -8.05
N GLU A 627 24.11 -2.51 -8.32
CA GLU A 627 22.72 -2.36 -7.87
C GLU A 627 22.62 -2.23 -6.32
N ASP A 628 23.33 -3.08 -5.57
CA ASP A 628 23.31 -3.04 -4.11
C ASP A 628 23.95 -1.75 -3.56
N LEU A 629 25.07 -1.30 -4.15
CA LEU A 629 25.78 -0.08 -3.74
C LEU A 629 25.02 1.20 -4.15
N GLU A 630 24.42 1.23 -5.33
CA GLU A 630 23.59 2.35 -5.80
C GLU A 630 22.32 2.49 -4.96
N TYR A 631 21.72 1.37 -4.54
CA TYR A 631 20.59 1.39 -3.61
C TYR A 631 20.97 2.02 -2.27
N LEU A 632 22.09 1.60 -1.67
CA LEU A 632 22.61 2.23 -0.45
C LEU A 632 22.91 3.72 -0.66
N LEU A 633 23.55 4.08 -1.78
CA LEU A 633 23.87 5.46 -2.13
C LEU A 633 22.61 6.33 -2.26
N MET A 634 21.55 5.80 -2.87
CA MET A 634 20.25 6.48 -2.98
C MET A 634 19.66 6.76 -1.60
N VAL A 635 19.61 5.76 -0.71
CA VAL A 635 19.10 5.91 0.67
C VAL A 635 19.91 6.97 1.43
N LEU A 636 21.24 6.89 1.37
CA LEU A 636 22.14 7.85 2.02
C LEU A 636 22.03 9.27 1.41
N GLY A 637 21.76 9.38 0.11
CA GLY A 637 21.50 10.65 -0.55
C GLY A 637 20.25 11.36 -0.03
N ILE A 638 19.16 10.62 0.18
CA ILE A 638 17.94 11.15 0.82
C ILE A 638 18.26 11.65 2.24
N ARG A 639 19.04 10.88 3.01
CA ARG A 639 19.50 11.28 4.35
C ARG A 639 20.32 12.57 4.33
N LEU A 640 21.22 12.72 3.38
CA LEU A 640 22.03 13.92 3.24
C LEU A 640 21.15 15.15 2.96
N ASN A 641 20.19 15.01 2.04
CA ASN A 641 19.24 16.08 1.72
C ASN A 641 18.41 16.48 2.94
N TYR A 642 18.00 15.52 3.75
CA TYR A 642 17.28 15.78 5.01
C TYR A 642 18.12 16.57 6.02
N GLU A 643 19.39 16.18 6.25
CA GLU A 643 20.28 16.90 7.17
C GLU A 643 20.56 18.34 6.70
N VAL A 644 20.70 18.57 5.39
CA VAL A 644 20.87 19.91 4.82
C VAL A 644 19.64 20.78 5.11
N ARG A 645 18.43 20.27 4.85
CA ARG A 645 17.17 21.00 5.10
C ARG A 645 16.95 21.34 6.57
N LYS A 646 17.47 20.53 7.50
CA LYS A 646 17.36 20.79 8.94
C LYS A 646 18.12 22.04 9.39
N HIS A 647 19.11 22.47 8.61
CA HIS A 647 19.98 23.60 8.92
C HIS A 647 19.63 24.88 8.15
N GLU A 648 18.69 24.81 7.21
CA GLU A 648 18.09 25.95 6.48
C GLU A 648 16.81 26.42 7.17
#